data_AF-A0A812Y971-F1
#
_entry.id   AF-A0A812Y971-F1
#
_cell.length_a   1.000
_cell.length_b   1.000
_cell.length_c   1.000
_cell.angle_alpha   90.00
_cell.angle_beta   90.00
_cell.angle_gamma   90.00
#
_symmetry.space_group_name_H-M   'P 1'
#
loop_
_entity.id
_entity.type
_entity.pdbx_description
1 polymer ?
#
loop_
_entity_poly.entity_id
_entity_poly.type
_entity_poly.pdbx_seq_one_letter_code
_entity_poly.pdbx_strand_id
1 'polypeptide(L)'
;MACKAPFARYEDHMVQWASAATSALSLWCTDLGEGLLPELVEWMGWSDTDSEVQTDRKMISTPPSGELYGLSKMMNGKPTTKPWGLRVEEQTLEGQLESEINNVAEWRSDANVIQEQQKEKCTKGAFRRRIFEAARRTREASMKKVFGVLCVDDGLTQADLVEVDVDGTDLTRHRIVCRGITRARLRSDHLDEEALASIRASLFRLCQGQRPLAGLTVDLGYLWMKHQHALRQLVPRWLVLTTPLVQLPLIRTCFRTVDATLLVVWEDASVSELSWLEASSNIRIDGQVEVIVVRASQPESAWSSFPDQKQAQAPLLLDLVERVQIRLAELSRKDVAVSSILVDGALSRFSKGLRNATQLPVFDEVSMMGLFSAASSLSEFSEASVLGRLEDKLQRIGNGQNSVRGRVTEGQLGLVQLDSYEYVRAVGDADHESTFSFQTNPRVAQGLSFEKAQTAAQEPVMLESLRQAAKEMETAHCFGIAGNCGFMQFYQALVREAVSVPVFLSALVQVPTMAAALDPRDRILILTANETSFREAQELLLRAECCNMALDQIVVRGCEDVPGFEAVAKMEQVDTQKVENSLSQFVEEILAEGDGAFIKMIVLECTELPHYAARLRRVSGLPVLDLVTCANFFAKVLVGSF
;
A
#
# COMPACT_ATOMS: atom_id res chain seq x y z
N MET A 1 -3.96 39.05 -56.60
CA MET A 1 -2.87 38.13 -56.18
C MET A 1 -2.91 38.13 -54.65
N ALA A 2 -3.37 37.06 -53.98
CA ALA A 2 -2.61 35.84 -53.64
C ALA A 2 -1.46 36.13 -52.64
N CYS A 3 -1.23 35.40 -51.53
CA CYS A 3 -1.86 34.18 -51.01
C CYS A 3 -1.55 33.94 -49.50
N LYS A 4 -2.44 33.23 -48.79
CA LYS A 4 -2.21 32.32 -47.62
C LYS A 4 -1.25 32.65 -46.44
N ALA A 5 -1.86 32.82 -45.26
CA ALA A 5 -1.74 31.96 -44.04
C ALA A 5 -0.39 31.87 -43.23
N PRO A 6 -0.43 31.38 -41.96
CA PRO A 6 0.41 31.90 -40.86
C PRO A 6 1.40 30.88 -40.27
N PHE A 7 2.17 31.25 -39.23
CA PHE A 7 2.26 30.53 -37.94
C PHE A 7 3.13 31.30 -36.92
N ALA A 8 2.70 31.30 -35.66
CA ALA A 8 3.45 31.72 -34.48
C ALA A 8 3.58 30.54 -33.49
N ARG A 9 4.28 30.76 -32.36
CA ARG A 9 4.58 29.80 -31.27
C ARG A 9 5.68 28.77 -31.57
N TYR A 10 6.85 28.98 -30.96
CA TYR A 10 7.69 27.93 -30.37
C TYR A 10 8.95 28.57 -29.74
N GLU A 11 8.91 29.08 -28.49
CA GLU A 11 10.14 29.21 -27.66
C GLU A 11 9.97 29.48 -26.14
N ASP A 12 8.76 29.75 -25.62
CA ASP A 12 8.57 30.23 -24.24
C ASP A 12 8.55 29.16 -23.11
N HIS A 13 8.62 27.86 -23.41
CA HIS A 13 8.36 26.81 -22.40
C HIS A 13 9.59 26.26 -21.64
N MET A 14 10.80 26.82 -21.82
CA MET A 14 12.05 26.17 -21.34
C MET A 14 12.65 26.65 -20.02
N VAL A 15 12.11 27.68 -19.35
CA VAL A 15 12.72 28.23 -18.10
C VAL A 15 11.95 27.86 -16.83
N GLN A 16 10.64 27.61 -16.89
CA GLN A 16 9.88 27.17 -15.70
C GLN A 16 10.24 25.74 -15.23
N TRP A 17 10.81 24.89 -16.09
CA TRP A 17 11.34 23.58 -15.71
C TRP A 17 12.59 23.63 -14.82
N ALA A 18 13.26 24.78 -14.70
CA ALA A 18 14.30 24.96 -13.69
C ALA A 18 13.71 24.91 -12.28
N SER A 19 12.47 25.35 -12.08
CA SER A 19 11.78 25.24 -10.79
C SER A 19 11.39 23.80 -10.49
N ALA A 20 10.92 23.01 -11.47
CA ALA A 20 10.65 21.59 -11.27
C ALA A 20 11.92 20.76 -11.00
N ALA A 21 13.03 21.06 -11.68
CA ALA A 21 14.32 20.42 -11.42
C ALA A 21 14.94 20.87 -10.07
N THR A 22 14.74 22.12 -9.67
CA THR A 22 15.17 22.62 -8.34
C THR A 22 14.25 22.11 -7.24
N SER A 23 12.95 21.90 -7.50
CA SER A 23 12.03 21.20 -6.61
C SER A 23 12.39 19.72 -6.52
N ALA A 24 12.83 19.08 -7.60
CA ALA A 24 13.34 17.70 -7.55
C ALA A 24 14.69 17.59 -6.81
N LEU A 25 15.54 18.62 -6.84
CA LEU A 25 16.79 18.71 -6.07
C LEU A 25 16.59 19.20 -4.62
N SER A 26 15.53 19.97 -4.35
CA SER A 26 15.07 20.36 -3.02
C SER A 26 14.35 19.18 -2.36
N LEU A 27 13.54 18.44 -3.12
CA LEU A 27 13.05 17.12 -2.78
C LEU A 27 14.22 16.18 -2.53
N TRP A 28 15.28 16.18 -3.34
CA TRP A 28 16.48 15.39 -3.04
C TRP A 28 17.18 15.78 -1.72
N CYS A 29 16.96 17.00 -1.21
CA CYS A 29 17.41 17.45 0.11
C CYS A 29 16.39 17.18 1.24
N THR A 30 15.09 17.08 0.96
CA THR A 30 14.04 16.72 1.94
C THR A 30 13.64 15.23 1.94
N ASP A 31 14.03 14.46 0.91
CA ASP A 31 13.89 13.01 0.76
C ASP A 31 14.79 12.25 1.76
N LEU A 32 15.72 12.95 2.42
CA LEU A 32 16.44 12.44 3.59
C LEU A 32 15.60 12.42 4.87
N GLY A 33 14.36 12.93 4.82
CA GLY A 33 13.33 12.72 5.83
C GLY A 33 13.76 13.07 7.26
N GLU A 34 13.55 14.31 7.69
CA GLU A 34 13.60 14.69 9.12
C GLU A 34 12.49 14.05 9.98
N GLY A 35 11.90 12.94 9.51
CA GLY A 35 11.15 12.03 10.36
C GLY A 35 12.09 11.38 11.37
N LEU A 36 12.02 11.88 12.61
CA LEU A 36 12.44 11.30 13.89
C LEU A 36 13.72 11.85 14.54
N LEU A 37 14.71 12.42 13.83
CA LEU A 37 15.95 12.83 14.50
C LEU A 37 15.77 13.94 15.57
N PRO A 38 15.06 15.06 15.30
CA PRO A 38 14.91 16.15 16.27
C PRO A 38 14.13 15.73 17.52
N GLU A 39 13.03 14.99 17.32
CA GLU A 39 12.12 14.57 18.38
C GLU A 39 12.72 13.44 19.26
N LEU A 40 13.64 12.62 18.71
CA LEU A 40 14.35 11.63 19.53
C LEU A 40 15.29 12.30 20.54
N VAL A 41 15.95 13.39 20.15
CA VAL A 41 16.87 14.14 21.03
C VAL A 41 16.10 14.77 22.19
N GLU A 42 14.91 15.29 21.91
CA GLU A 42 13.98 15.83 22.92
C GLU A 42 13.44 14.72 23.83
N TRP A 43 13.01 13.59 23.27
CA TRP A 43 12.51 12.42 24.02
C TRP A 43 13.58 11.72 24.89
N MET A 44 14.84 11.73 24.48
CA MET A 44 15.96 11.19 25.28
C MET A 44 16.42 12.13 26.41
N GLY A 45 15.87 13.35 26.50
CA GLY A 45 16.25 14.33 27.52
C GLY A 45 17.68 14.87 27.36
N TRP A 46 18.21 14.91 26.13
CA TRP A 46 19.58 15.35 25.83
C TRP A 46 19.65 16.82 25.42
N SER A 47 18.88 17.69 26.06
CA SER A 47 18.87 19.14 25.86
C SER A 47 19.86 19.88 26.79
N ASP A 48 21.08 19.34 26.96
CA ASP A 48 22.14 19.94 27.79
C ASP A 48 23.47 20.01 26.99
N THR A 49 23.49 20.86 25.96
CA THR A 49 24.73 21.43 25.42
C THR A 49 24.51 22.87 24.99
N ASP A 50 25.21 23.80 25.64
CA ASP A 50 25.28 25.22 25.28
C ASP A 50 25.92 25.43 23.90
N SER A 51 25.13 25.32 22.83
CA SER A 51 25.51 25.81 21.51
C SER A 51 24.29 26.34 20.77
N GLU A 52 24.15 27.67 20.74
CA GLU A 52 23.13 28.38 19.96
C GLU A 52 23.25 28.05 18.46
N VAL A 53 22.36 27.22 17.94
CA VAL A 53 22.09 27.18 16.50
C VAL A 53 21.04 28.24 16.20
N GLN A 54 21.48 29.44 15.85
CA GLN A 54 20.59 30.52 15.40
C GLN A 54 19.84 30.09 14.13
N THR A 55 18.56 29.76 14.28
CA THR A 55 17.62 29.62 13.16
C THR A 55 16.86 30.94 12.99
N ASP A 56 17.26 31.72 11.99
CA ASP A 56 16.78 33.09 11.78
C ASP A 56 15.35 33.11 11.18
N ARG A 57 14.36 32.69 11.98
CA ARG A 57 12.92 32.79 11.67
C ARG A 57 12.44 34.22 11.83
N LYS A 58 12.66 35.07 10.81
CA LYS A 58 11.94 36.34 10.72
C LYS A 58 10.48 36.13 10.37
N MET A 59 9.62 36.21 11.39
CA MET A 59 8.21 36.54 11.23
C MET A 59 8.04 37.78 10.33
N ILE A 60 7.11 37.72 9.38
CA ILE A 60 6.56 38.92 8.75
C ILE A 60 5.08 39.01 9.11
N SER A 61 4.74 40.12 9.76
CA SER A 61 3.44 40.48 10.30
C SER A 61 2.45 40.99 9.25
N THR A 62 1.16 40.73 9.44
CA THR A 62 0.05 41.57 8.93
C THR A 62 0.18 43.01 9.42
N PRO A 63 -0.18 44.02 8.60
CA PRO A 63 -1.42 44.79 8.84
C PRO A 63 -2.01 45.41 7.52
N PRO A 64 -2.91 46.42 7.54
CA PRO A 64 -4.31 46.37 7.97
C PRO A 64 -5.30 46.90 6.89
N SER A 65 -6.58 47.00 7.25
CA SER A 65 -7.75 47.46 6.46
C SER A 65 -7.71 48.91 5.92
N GLY A 66 -8.30 49.17 4.74
CA GLY A 66 -8.65 50.54 4.27
C GLY A 66 -9.32 50.66 2.88
N GLU A 67 -10.64 50.94 2.86
CA GLU A 67 -11.45 51.73 1.91
C GLU A 67 -11.47 51.51 0.35
N LEU A 68 -12.62 50.97 -0.10
CA LEU A 68 -13.58 51.50 -1.11
C LEU A 68 -13.11 52.25 -2.40
N TYR A 69 -13.37 51.65 -3.58
CA TYR A 69 -14.00 52.20 -4.81
C TYR A 69 -14.10 51.10 -5.92
N GLY A 70 -15.04 51.07 -6.89
CA GLY A 70 -16.34 51.74 -7.01
C GLY A 70 -16.96 51.85 -8.43
N LEU A 71 -17.79 50.87 -8.87
CA LEU A 71 -18.69 50.87 -10.07
C LEU A 71 -17.99 50.91 -11.47
N SER A 72 -18.35 50.15 -12.53
CA SER A 72 -19.69 49.98 -13.15
C SER A 72 -19.65 49.12 -14.46
N LYS A 73 -20.80 48.53 -14.87
CA LYS A 73 -21.30 48.31 -16.27
C LYS A 73 -20.50 47.40 -17.27
N MET A 74 -21.07 46.74 -18.30
CA MET A 74 -22.46 46.39 -18.68
C MET A 74 -22.48 45.31 -19.82
N MET A 75 -23.32 44.27 -19.65
CA MET A 75 -24.26 43.67 -20.63
C MET A 75 -23.88 43.08 -22.02
N ASN A 76 -24.58 41.95 -22.29
CA ASN A 76 -25.21 41.45 -23.54
C ASN A 76 -24.45 40.54 -24.54
N GLY A 77 -25.05 39.36 -24.84
CA GLY A 77 -24.76 38.57 -26.05
C GLY A 77 -25.10 37.06 -26.04
N LYS A 78 -26.39 36.68 -26.11
CA LYS A 78 -26.86 35.34 -26.58
C LYS A 78 -27.71 35.55 -27.86
N PRO A 79 -28.10 34.51 -28.63
CA PRO A 79 -27.33 33.38 -29.16
C PRO A 79 -27.57 33.20 -30.69
N THR A 80 -26.83 32.33 -31.40
CA THR A 80 -27.17 31.91 -32.78
C THR A 80 -26.98 30.40 -32.99
N THR A 81 -27.74 29.81 -33.92
CA THR A 81 -27.98 28.35 -34.02
C THR A 81 -27.78 27.78 -35.43
N LYS A 82 -27.57 26.45 -35.51
CA LYS A 82 -27.67 25.53 -36.69
C LYS A 82 -26.50 25.48 -37.70
N PRO A 83 -26.33 24.39 -38.49
CA PRO A 83 -26.70 22.97 -38.26
C PRO A 83 -25.65 21.90 -38.67
N TRP A 84 -25.76 20.71 -38.06
CA TRP A 84 -25.49 19.33 -38.56
C TRP A 84 -24.33 19.01 -39.55
N GLY A 85 -23.49 18.04 -39.16
CA GLY A 85 -22.64 17.26 -40.08
C GLY A 85 -21.84 16.16 -39.37
N LEU A 86 -22.32 14.91 -39.41
CA LEU A 86 -21.60 13.74 -38.87
C LEU A 86 -20.38 13.39 -39.73
N ARG A 87 -19.20 13.34 -39.10
CA ARG A 87 -18.07 12.51 -39.51
C ARG A 87 -17.51 11.81 -38.28
N VAL A 88 -17.39 10.49 -38.35
CA VAL A 88 -16.56 9.72 -37.42
C VAL A 88 -15.15 9.77 -37.97
N GLU A 89 -14.24 10.39 -37.24
CA GLU A 89 -12.80 10.31 -37.52
C GLU A 89 -12.20 9.27 -36.57
N GLU A 90 -11.46 8.32 -37.13
CA GLU A 90 -10.67 7.36 -36.34
C GLU A 90 -9.55 8.13 -35.62
N GLN A 91 -9.70 8.33 -34.30
CA GLN A 91 -8.61 8.87 -33.48
C GLN A 91 -7.53 7.81 -33.33
N THR A 92 -6.31 8.11 -33.76
CA THR A 92 -5.13 7.31 -33.44
C THR A 92 -4.69 7.56 -32.00
N LEU A 93 -4.15 6.53 -31.34
CA LEU A 93 -3.67 6.61 -29.96
C LEU A 93 -2.65 7.76 -29.74
N GLU A 94 -1.85 8.08 -30.76
CA GLU A 94 -0.89 9.19 -30.73
C GLU A 94 -1.58 10.56 -30.63
N GLY A 95 -2.74 10.74 -31.28
CA GLY A 95 -3.52 11.98 -31.19
C GLY A 95 -4.22 12.17 -29.85
N GLN A 96 -4.61 11.08 -29.18
CA GLN A 96 -5.11 11.12 -27.80
C GLN A 96 -3.97 11.48 -26.82
N LEU A 97 -2.78 10.90 -27.02
CA LEU A 97 -1.60 11.23 -26.23
C LEU A 97 -1.14 12.70 -26.40
N GLU A 98 -1.17 13.23 -27.63
CA GLU A 98 -0.89 14.66 -27.87
C GLU A 98 -1.99 15.57 -27.29
N SER A 99 -3.25 15.14 -27.28
CA SER A 99 -4.35 15.87 -26.65
C SER A 99 -4.14 16.03 -25.14
N GLU A 100 -3.81 14.94 -24.44
CA GLU A 100 -3.50 14.96 -23.00
C GLU A 100 -2.31 15.85 -22.67
N ILE A 101 -1.24 15.79 -23.48
CA ILE A 101 -0.05 16.64 -23.31
C ILE A 101 -0.36 18.13 -23.54
N ASN A 102 -1.25 18.46 -24.47
CA ASN A 102 -1.59 19.85 -24.80
C ASN A 102 -2.58 20.49 -23.79
N ASN A 103 -3.51 19.72 -23.22
CA ASN A 103 -4.48 20.22 -22.23
C ASN A 103 -3.81 20.75 -20.95
N VAL A 104 -2.61 20.28 -20.60
CA VAL A 104 -1.82 20.75 -19.45
C VAL A 104 -1.23 22.15 -19.67
N ALA A 105 -1.20 22.67 -20.91
CA ALA A 105 -0.39 23.84 -21.28
C ALA A 105 -1.11 25.22 -21.25
N GLU A 106 -2.43 25.30 -21.05
CA GLU A 106 -3.18 26.58 -21.10
C GLU A 106 -3.24 27.37 -19.77
N TRP A 107 -2.62 26.88 -18.70
CA TRP A 107 -2.72 27.52 -17.37
C TRP A 107 -1.76 28.71 -17.15
N ARG A 108 -2.26 29.89 -17.56
CA ARG A 108 -2.03 31.26 -17.02
C ARG A 108 -0.67 31.94 -17.25
N SER A 109 -0.78 33.22 -17.64
CA SER A 109 0.29 34.20 -17.80
C SER A 109 0.52 35.03 -16.51
N ASP A 110 1.79 35.36 -16.19
CA ASP A 110 2.25 36.76 -16.15
C ASP A 110 3.73 36.95 -15.72
N ALA A 111 4.33 38.01 -16.27
CA ALA A 111 5.48 38.80 -15.79
C ALA A 111 6.89 38.17 -15.56
N ASN A 112 7.74 38.32 -16.59
CA ASN A 112 9.10 38.94 -16.60
C ASN A 112 10.07 38.83 -15.38
N VAL A 113 11.34 38.50 -15.65
CA VAL A 113 12.56 39.37 -15.57
C VAL A 113 13.88 38.52 -15.59
N ILE A 114 14.97 39.06 -16.19
CA ILE A 114 16.39 38.60 -16.30
C ILE A 114 16.82 37.65 -17.47
N GLN A 115 17.32 38.32 -18.52
CA GLN A 115 18.56 38.15 -19.31
C GLN A 115 19.15 36.78 -19.77
N GLU A 116 19.51 36.78 -21.05
CA GLU A 116 20.19 35.74 -21.82
C GLU A 116 21.69 35.61 -21.50
N GLN A 117 22.18 34.40 -21.20
CA GLN A 117 23.53 33.96 -21.61
C GLN A 117 23.86 32.44 -21.53
N GLN A 118 22.91 31.55 -21.24
CA GLN A 118 23.16 30.09 -21.13
C GLN A 118 22.20 29.22 -21.96
N LYS A 119 21.95 29.56 -23.23
CA LYS A 119 20.95 28.88 -24.09
C LYS A 119 21.53 27.92 -25.15
N GLU A 120 22.69 27.28 -24.90
CA GLU A 120 23.25 26.26 -25.80
C GLU A 120 23.38 24.85 -25.18
N LYS A 121 23.00 23.83 -25.98
CA LYS A 121 23.25 22.37 -25.79
C LYS A 121 22.37 21.59 -24.80
N CYS A 122 21.04 21.71 -24.91
CA CYS A 122 20.15 20.59 -24.57
C CYS A 122 19.17 20.28 -25.72
N THR A 123 19.44 19.24 -26.50
CA THR A 123 18.50 18.74 -27.51
C THR A 123 17.34 18.01 -26.82
N LYS A 124 16.12 18.05 -27.38
CA LYS A 124 14.92 17.41 -26.80
C LYS A 124 15.16 15.94 -26.39
N GLY A 125 15.95 15.18 -27.16
CA GLY A 125 16.32 13.79 -26.86
C GLY A 125 17.41 13.60 -25.78
N ALA A 126 18.16 14.63 -25.41
CA ALA A 126 19.04 14.61 -24.23
C ALA A 126 18.23 14.91 -22.96
N PHE A 127 17.32 15.87 -23.02
CA PHE A 127 16.41 16.21 -21.93
C PHE A 127 15.49 15.05 -21.55
N ARG A 128 14.82 14.43 -22.53
CA ARG A 128 13.96 13.24 -22.33
C ARG A 128 14.71 12.08 -21.65
N ARG A 129 15.96 11.80 -22.07
CA ARG A 129 16.81 10.78 -21.43
C ARG A 129 17.19 11.14 -19.99
N ARG A 130 17.39 12.41 -19.66
CA ARG A 130 17.66 12.85 -18.28
C ARG A 130 16.44 12.74 -17.37
N ILE A 131 15.23 13.01 -17.88
CA ILE A 131 13.97 12.79 -17.14
C ILE A 131 13.79 11.30 -16.85
N PHE A 132 13.93 10.43 -17.86
CA PHE A 132 13.80 8.99 -17.67
C PHE A 132 14.88 8.41 -16.74
N GLU A 133 16.15 8.81 -16.90
CA GLU A 133 17.23 8.37 -16.00
C GLU A 133 17.04 8.88 -14.56
N ALA A 134 16.48 10.08 -14.37
CA ALA A 134 16.11 10.59 -13.05
C ALA A 134 14.94 9.79 -12.46
N ALA A 135 13.86 9.60 -13.22
CA ALA A 135 12.70 8.80 -12.82
C ALA A 135 13.08 7.36 -12.47
N ARG A 136 13.97 6.73 -13.25
CA ARG A 136 14.54 5.40 -12.99
C ARG A 136 15.32 5.37 -11.67
N ARG A 137 16.20 6.34 -11.43
CA ARG A 137 16.97 6.42 -10.17
C ARG A 137 16.09 6.70 -8.96
N THR A 138 15.11 7.60 -9.08
CA THR A 138 14.13 7.88 -8.02
C THR A 138 13.31 6.62 -7.72
N ARG A 139 12.84 5.90 -8.74
CA ARG A 139 12.14 4.61 -8.61
C ARG A 139 13.04 3.56 -7.94
N GLU A 140 14.29 3.41 -8.36
CA GLU A 140 15.24 2.45 -7.76
C GLU A 140 15.55 2.78 -6.29
N ALA A 141 15.70 4.06 -5.95
CA ALA A 141 15.93 4.52 -4.58
C ALA A 141 14.68 4.39 -3.69
N SER A 142 13.49 4.72 -4.20
CA SER A 142 12.23 4.65 -3.44
C SER A 142 11.72 3.21 -3.23
N MET A 143 12.19 2.25 -4.04
CA MET A 143 11.77 0.85 -3.94
C MET A 143 12.53 0.07 -2.86
N LYS A 144 13.81 0.38 -2.57
CA LYS A 144 14.55 -0.34 -1.50
C LYS A 144 14.05 0.04 -0.11
N LYS A 145 13.24 -0.83 0.50
CA LYS A 145 12.55 -0.58 1.78
C LYS A 145 13.25 -1.31 2.92
N VAL A 146 13.59 -0.56 3.98
CA VAL A 146 14.36 -1.09 5.11
C VAL A 146 13.45 -1.39 6.29
N PHE A 147 13.52 -2.61 6.84
CA PHE A 147 12.95 -2.95 8.15
C PHE A 147 14.03 -3.10 9.20
N GLY A 148 13.79 -2.55 10.37
CA GLY A 148 14.54 -2.94 11.57
C GLY A 148 14.11 -4.32 12.05
N VAL A 149 15.05 -5.18 12.41
CA VAL A 149 14.75 -6.46 13.05
C VAL A 149 15.37 -6.48 14.44
N LEU A 150 14.55 -6.43 15.49
CA LEU A 150 15.04 -6.64 16.84
C LEU A 150 15.39 -8.12 17.02
N CYS A 151 16.62 -8.40 17.44
CA CYS A 151 17.13 -9.76 17.63
C CYS A 151 17.48 -10.02 19.09
N VAL A 152 17.26 -11.26 19.53
CA VAL A 152 17.68 -11.70 20.87
C VAL A 152 19.21 -11.74 20.99
N ASP A 153 19.71 -11.49 22.20
CA ASP A 153 21.11 -11.72 22.54
C ASP A 153 21.29 -13.21 22.89
N ASP A 154 21.73 -13.97 21.89
CA ASP A 154 22.07 -15.40 22.00
C ASP A 154 23.57 -15.64 22.30
N GLY A 155 24.38 -14.58 22.32
CA GLY A 155 25.83 -14.66 22.49
C GLY A 155 26.59 -15.25 21.30
N LEU A 156 25.91 -15.57 20.18
CA LEU A 156 26.51 -16.18 18.99
C LEU A 156 26.98 -15.14 17.95
N THR A 157 26.47 -13.91 18.03
CA THR A 157 26.70 -12.83 17.06
C THR A 157 27.79 -11.85 17.52
N GLN A 158 28.85 -11.72 16.70
CA GLN A 158 29.97 -10.79 16.91
C GLN A 158 29.70 -9.36 16.39
N ALA A 159 28.80 -9.20 15.42
CA ALA A 159 28.39 -7.91 14.88
C ALA A 159 26.99 -7.55 15.38
N ASP A 160 26.87 -6.41 16.06
CA ASP A 160 25.61 -5.97 16.67
C ASP A 160 24.56 -5.51 15.66
N LEU A 161 24.96 -5.06 14.47
CA LEU A 161 24.10 -4.58 13.39
C LEU A 161 24.52 -5.21 12.07
N VAL A 162 23.58 -5.83 11.34
CA VAL A 162 23.83 -6.48 10.05
C VAL A 162 22.71 -6.15 9.05
N GLU A 163 23.08 -5.56 7.91
CA GLU A 163 22.20 -5.37 6.74
C GLU A 163 22.10 -6.68 5.94
N VAL A 164 20.87 -7.13 5.68
CA VAL A 164 20.56 -8.37 4.96
C VAL A 164 19.45 -8.09 3.95
N ASP A 165 19.81 -7.97 2.66
CA ASP A 165 18.84 -7.96 1.56
C ASP A 165 18.01 -9.26 1.57
N VAL A 166 16.72 -9.17 1.20
CA VAL A 166 15.80 -10.30 1.15
C VAL A 166 15.68 -10.81 -0.29
N ASP A 167 16.24 -12.00 -0.54
CA ASP A 167 16.35 -12.61 -1.87
C ASP A 167 15.04 -12.55 -2.68
N GLY A 168 15.12 -11.95 -3.87
CA GLY A 168 13.99 -11.83 -4.79
C GLY A 168 12.96 -10.77 -4.42
N THR A 169 13.30 -9.80 -3.58
CA THR A 169 12.39 -8.69 -3.19
C THR A 169 13.10 -7.34 -3.17
N ASP A 170 12.32 -6.27 -3.01
CA ASP A 170 12.76 -4.89 -2.77
C ASP A 170 13.02 -4.58 -1.27
N LEU A 171 13.02 -5.61 -0.41
CA LEU A 171 13.14 -5.48 1.05
C LEU A 171 14.58 -5.72 1.54
N THR A 172 15.01 -4.88 2.48
CA THR A 172 16.28 -5.00 3.21
C THR A 172 16.00 -5.06 4.71
N ARG A 173 16.67 -5.95 5.44
CA ARG A 173 16.54 -6.10 6.90
C ARG A 173 17.79 -5.61 7.62
N HIS A 174 17.65 -4.63 8.51
CA HIS A 174 18.69 -4.20 9.44
C HIS A 174 18.52 -4.95 10.76
N ARG A 175 19.22 -6.07 10.92
CA ARG A 175 19.16 -6.90 12.13
C ARG A 175 20.00 -6.29 13.23
N ILE A 176 19.43 -6.06 14.41
CA ILE A 176 20.13 -5.51 15.57
C ILE A 176 19.95 -6.36 16.84
N VAL A 177 21.07 -6.73 17.45
CA VAL A 177 21.11 -7.51 18.70
C VAL A 177 20.79 -6.61 19.89
N CYS A 178 19.70 -6.92 20.59
CA CYS A 178 19.28 -6.21 21.79
C CYS A 178 20.01 -6.81 23.02
N ARG A 179 21.14 -6.21 23.40
CA ARG A 179 22.07 -6.77 24.40
C ARG A 179 21.38 -7.07 25.74
N GLY A 180 21.56 -8.27 26.27
CA GLY A 180 20.88 -8.73 27.49
C GLY A 180 19.39 -9.08 27.33
N ILE A 181 18.80 -9.00 26.12
CA ILE A 181 17.46 -9.54 25.81
C ILE A 181 17.61 -11.01 25.39
N THR A 182 17.70 -11.90 26.37
CA THR A 182 17.82 -13.34 26.11
C THR A 182 16.45 -13.99 25.87
N ARG A 183 16.42 -15.17 25.25
CA ARG A 183 15.18 -15.98 25.12
C ARG A 183 14.53 -16.27 26.48
N ALA A 184 15.33 -16.43 27.54
CA ALA A 184 14.83 -16.63 28.90
C ALA A 184 14.19 -15.35 29.48
N ARG A 185 14.75 -14.17 29.19
CA ARG A 185 14.17 -12.88 29.60
C ARG A 185 12.85 -12.62 28.88
N LEU A 186 12.77 -12.85 27.56
CA LEU A 186 11.50 -12.72 26.83
C LEU A 186 10.42 -13.69 27.31
N ARG A 187 10.77 -14.83 27.93
CA ARG A 187 9.80 -15.76 28.52
C ARG A 187 9.12 -15.22 29.80
N SER A 188 9.58 -14.13 30.42
CA SER A 188 8.83 -13.46 31.50
C SER A 188 7.54 -12.81 30.99
N ASP A 189 6.62 -12.46 31.89
CA ASP A 189 5.35 -11.81 31.55
C ASP A 189 5.49 -10.31 31.26
N HIS A 190 6.62 -9.70 31.61
CA HIS A 190 6.90 -8.28 31.43
C HIS A 190 8.38 -8.02 31.17
N LEU A 191 8.68 -7.02 30.34
CA LEU A 191 10.01 -6.44 30.22
C LEU A 191 10.25 -5.49 31.39
N ASP A 192 11.33 -5.71 32.13
CA ASP A 192 11.81 -4.78 33.14
C ASP A 192 12.49 -3.54 32.51
N GLU A 193 12.79 -2.50 33.31
CA GLU A 193 13.38 -1.25 32.79
C GLU A 193 14.78 -1.41 32.18
N GLU A 194 15.59 -2.40 32.59
CA GLU A 194 16.88 -2.66 31.95
C GLU A 194 16.67 -3.27 30.56
N ALA A 195 15.69 -4.16 30.42
CA ALA A 195 15.28 -4.69 29.11
C ALA A 195 14.77 -3.57 28.20
N LEU A 196 13.88 -2.71 28.70
CA LEU A 196 13.37 -1.56 27.94
C LEU A 196 14.50 -0.60 27.55
N ALA A 197 15.42 -0.26 28.46
CA ALA A 197 16.58 0.57 28.17
C ALA A 197 17.51 -0.04 27.10
N SER A 198 17.75 -1.36 27.12
CA SER A 198 18.53 -2.05 26.07
C SER A 198 17.86 -1.99 24.69
N ILE A 199 16.53 -2.15 24.65
CA ILE A 199 15.75 -2.01 23.41
C ILE A 199 15.84 -0.57 22.90
N ARG A 200 15.66 0.44 23.77
CA ARG A 200 15.86 1.87 23.42
C ARG A 200 17.25 2.14 22.83
N ALA A 201 18.30 1.63 23.47
CA ALA A 201 19.68 1.78 22.99
C ALA A 201 19.93 1.08 21.64
N SER A 202 19.24 -0.04 21.38
CA SER A 202 19.29 -0.72 20.09
C SER A 202 18.55 0.05 19.00
N LEU A 203 17.35 0.57 19.29
CA LEU A 203 16.60 1.43 18.39
C LEU A 203 17.40 2.70 18.01
N PHE A 204 18.07 3.34 18.98
CA PHE A 204 18.93 4.48 18.69
C PHE A 204 20.07 4.15 17.71
N ARG A 205 20.80 3.05 17.93
CA ARG A 205 21.85 2.56 17.01
C ARG A 205 21.30 2.22 15.62
N LEU A 206 20.07 1.71 15.55
CA LEU A 206 19.38 1.40 14.30
C LEU A 206 19.03 2.68 13.51
N CYS A 207 18.61 3.74 14.19
CA CYS A 207 18.37 5.08 13.61
C CYS A 207 19.63 5.80 13.13
N GLN A 208 20.83 5.42 13.59
CA GLN A 208 22.09 6.01 13.11
C GLN A 208 22.44 5.59 11.67
N GLY A 209 21.71 4.65 11.08
CA GLY A 209 21.82 4.31 9.66
C GLY A 209 21.24 5.41 8.76
N GLN A 210 21.85 5.65 7.59
CA GLN A 210 21.46 6.71 6.65
C GLN A 210 20.15 6.46 5.86
N ARG A 211 19.27 5.54 6.30
CA ARG A 211 18.02 5.24 5.59
C ARG A 211 16.83 5.18 6.55
N PRO A 212 15.68 5.80 6.21
CA PRO A 212 14.47 5.69 7.00
C PRO A 212 13.96 4.24 7.01
N LEU A 213 13.39 3.83 8.14
CA LEU A 213 12.80 2.50 8.30
C LEU A 213 11.32 2.53 7.91
N ALA A 214 10.87 1.54 7.15
CA ALA A 214 9.46 1.31 6.84
C ALA A 214 8.67 0.72 8.03
N GLY A 215 9.39 0.19 9.03
CA GLY A 215 8.83 -0.37 10.26
C GLY A 215 9.83 -1.27 11.00
N LEU A 216 9.34 -1.92 12.06
CA LEU A 216 10.05 -2.93 12.84
C LEU A 216 9.40 -4.30 12.69
N THR A 217 10.25 -5.33 12.64
CA THR A 217 9.93 -6.74 12.86
C THR A 217 10.90 -7.31 13.92
N VAL A 218 10.79 -8.60 14.20
CA VAL A 218 11.52 -9.31 15.26
C VAL A 218 11.93 -10.71 14.79
N ASP A 219 13.02 -11.26 15.31
CA ASP A 219 13.57 -12.54 14.83
C ASP A 219 12.82 -13.80 15.32
N LEU A 220 12.35 -13.78 16.57
CA LEU A 220 11.67 -14.88 17.24
C LEU A 220 10.25 -14.44 17.62
N GLY A 221 9.41 -14.20 16.60
CA GLY A 221 8.05 -13.66 16.70
C GLY A 221 7.32 -14.08 17.97
N TYR A 222 7.08 -15.38 18.14
CA TYR A 222 6.41 -15.97 19.31
C TYR A 222 6.89 -15.48 20.70
N LEU A 223 8.19 -15.21 20.92
CA LEU A 223 8.70 -14.69 22.19
C LEU A 223 8.44 -13.19 22.37
N TRP A 224 8.61 -12.43 21.28
CA TRP A 224 8.48 -10.96 21.26
C TRP A 224 7.02 -10.51 21.21
N MET A 225 6.13 -11.33 20.65
CA MET A 225 4.73 -11.04 20.38
C MET A 225 4.02 -10.60 21.67
N LYS A 226 4.24 -11.28 22.82
CA LYS A 226 3.64 -10.87 24.11
C LYS A 226 4.11 -9.53 24.66
N HIS A 227 5.23 -9.03 24.17
CA HIS A 227 5.77 -7.72 24.51
C HIS A 227 5.42 -6.65 23.47
N GLN A 228 4.57 -6.96 22.46
CA GLN A 228 4.19 -6.02 21.39
C GLN A 228 3.61 -4.70 21.90
N HIS A 229 2.84 -4.75 22.99
CA HIS A 229 2.30 -3.54 23.62
C HIS A 229 3.44 -2.65 24.15
N ALA A 230 4.37 -3.22 24.90
CA ALA A 230 5.54 -2.50 25.40
C ALA A 230 6.42 -1.94 24.26
N LEU A 231 6.63 -2.72 23.19
CA LEU A 231 7.35 -2.25 22.00
C LEU A 231 6.63 -1.07 21.32
N ARG A 232 5.30 -1.15 21.13
CA ARG A 232 4.50 -0.06 20.55
C ARG A 232 4.49 1.19 21.45
N GLN A 233 4.50 1.04 22.77
CA GLN A 233 4.66 2.17 23.70
C GLN A 233 6.07 2.78 23.68
N LEU A 234 7.11 2.00 23.39
CA LEU A 234 8.48 2.52 23.21
C LEU A 234 8.63 3.34 21.92
N VAL A 235 7.96 2.95 20.84
CA VAL A 235 8.02 3.64 19.54
C VAL A 235 6.62 3.93 19.00
N PRO A 236 5.84 4.83 19.63
CA PRO A 236 4.43 5.02 19.34
C PRO A 236 4.14 5.56 17.94
N ARG A 237 5.13 6.10 17.22
CA ARG A 237 4.97 6.54 15.82
C ARG A 237 5.40 5.49 14.78
N TRP A 238 5.95 4.35 15.21
CA TRP A 238 6.48 3.34 14.30
C TRP A 238 5.52 2.15 14.18
N LEU A 239 5.48 1.58 12.98
CA LEU A 239 4.80 0.32 12.76
C LEU A 239 5.64 -0.84 13.32
N VAL A 240 5.08 -1.60 14.27
CA VAL A 240 5.72 -2.75 14.92
C VAL A 240 4.96 -4.03 14.58
N LEU A 241 5.60 -4.90 13.80
CA LEU A 241 5.05 -6.15 13.27
C LEU A 241 5.75 -7.34 13.91
N THR A 242 5.24 -7.84 15.04
CA THR A 242 5.86 -8.91 15.81
C THR A 242 5.59 -10.32 15.27
N THR A 243 4.64 -10.52 14.37
CA THR A 243 4.29 -11.83 13.81
C THR A 243 3.61 -11.72 12.44
N PRO A 244 3.89 -12.65 11.49
CA PRO A 244 3.12 -12.82 10.25
C PRO A 244 1.61 -13.04 10.45
N LEU A 245 1.17 -13.43 11.66
CA LEU A 245 -0.24 -13.64 12.03
C LEU A 245 -1.12 -12.41 11.80
N VAL A 246 -0.56 -11.20 11.72
CA VAL A 246 -1.32 -10.00 11.35
C VAL A 246 -2.02 -10.12 9.98
N GLN A 247 -1.51 -10.97 9.08
CA GLN A 247 -2.11 -11.22 7.76
C GLN A 247 -3.34 -12.14 7.81
N LEU A 248 -3.53 -12.91 8.88
CA LEU A 248 -4.59 -13.93 8.98
C LEU A 248 -6.01 -13.36 8.71
N PRO A 249 -6.40 -12.19 9.25
CA PRO A 249 -7.70 -11.58 8.93
C PRO A 249 -7.90 -11.26 7.45
N LEU A 250 -6.87 -10.78 6.74
CA LEU A 250 -6.93 -10.48 5.31
C LEU A 250 -7.09 -11.77 4.50
N ILE A 251 -6.28 -12.79 4.82
CA ILE A 251 -6.36 -14.11 4.18
C ILE A 251 -7.78 -14.67 4.32
N ARG A 252 -8.30 -14.72 5.56
CA ARG A 252 -9.65 -15.22 5.84
C ARG A 252 -10.76 -14.41 5.19
N THR A 253 -10.62 -13.09 5.08
CA THR A 253 -11.61 -12.22 4.42
C THR A 253 -11.63 -12.42 2.90
N CYS A 254 -10.51 -12.77 2.28
CA CYS A 254 -10.37 -12.90 0.83
C CYS A 254 -10.66 -14.31 0.27
N PHE A 255 -10.46 -15.37 1.05
CA PHE A 255 -10.80 -16.75 0.67
C PHE A 255 -12.19 -17.15 1.19
N ARG A 256 -12.68 -18.31 0.74
CA ARG A 256 -13.97 -18.89 1.19
C ARG A 256 -13.99 -19.15 2.70
N THR A 257 -15.13 -18.89 3.31
CA THR A 257 -15.41 -19.15 4.73
C THR A 257 -15.19 -20.63 5.09
N VAL A 258 -15.55 -21.55 4.20
CA VAL A 258 -15.49 -23.00 4.43
C VAL A 258 -14.12 -23.64 4.16
N ASP A 259 -13.19 -22.91 3.55
CA ASP A 259 -11.85 -23.41 3.28
C ASP A 259 -10.95 -23.18 4.49
N ALA A 260 -10.19 -24.18 4.91
CA ALA A 260 -9.24 -24.04 6.00
C ALA A 260 -7.96 -23.29 5.59
N THR A 261 -7.32 -22.65 6.57
CA THR A 261 -6.00 -22.02 6.48
C THR A 261 -5.03 -22.80 7.35
N LEU A 262 -3.93 -23.31 6.79
CA LEU A 262 -2.92 -24.01 7.58
C LEU A 262 -1.99 -23.01 8.25
N LEU A 263 -1.95 -23.00 9.58
CA LEU A 263 -1.04 -22.15 10.35
C LEU A 263 0.16 -22.97 10.83
N VAL A 264 1.34 -22.72 10.27
CA VAL A 264 2.58 -23.42 10.61
C VAL A 264 3.38 -22.61 11.65
N VAL A 265 3.54 -23.18 12.86
CA VAL A 265 4.19 -22.52 14.00
C VAL A 265 5.30 -23.37 14.63
N TRP A 266 6.21 -22.71 15.33
CA TRP A 266 7.34 -23.31 16.03
C TRP A 266 7.00 -23.68 17.49
N GLU A 267 7.35 -24.88 17.97
CA GLU A 267 6.88 -25.41 19.28
C GLU A 267 7.29 -24.61 20.53
N ASP A 268 8.39 -23.85 20.51
CA ASP A 268 8.68 -22.94 21.64
C ASP A 268 7.62 -21.82 21.77
N ALA A 269 6.73 -21.66 20.78
CA ALA A 269 5.41 -21.08 20.92
C ALA A 269 4.43 -22.18 21.36
N SER A 270 4.07 -22.19 22.64
CA SER A 270 3.06 -23.12 23.14
C SER A 270 1.69 -22.79 22.51
N VAL A 271 0.84 -23.79 22.27
CA VAL A 271 -0.54 -23.54 21.78
C VAL A 271 -1.34 -22.72 22.82
N SER A 272 -0.96 -22.81 24.11
CA SER A 272 -1.43 -21.94 25.20
C SER A 272 -0.97 -20.48 25.10
N GLU A 273 0.00 -20.13 24.25
CA GLU A 273 0.35 -18.75 23.96
C GLU A 273 -0.47 -18.15 22.80
N LEU A 274 -1.13 -18.98 21.98
CA LEU A 274 -2.07 -18.46 20.98
C LEU A 274 -3.34 -17.86 21.62
N SER A 275 -3.69 -18.23 22.86
CA SER A 275 -4.80 -17.57 23.58
C SER A 275 -4.41 -16.23 24.21
N TRP A 276 -3.13 -15.98 24.56
CA TRP A 276 -2.72 -14.65 25.00
C TRP A 276 -2.79 -13.65 23.83
N LEU A 277 -2.51 -14.10 22.60
CA LEU A 277 -2.62 -13.30 21.38
C LEU A 277 -4.02 -12.70 21.22
N GLU A 278 -5.08 -13.48 21.42
CA GLU A 278 -6.47 -13.01 21.31
C GLU A 278 -6.85 -11.99 22.38
N ALA A 279 -6.19 -12.04 23.55
CA ALA A 279 -6.46 -11.18 24.70
C ALA A 279 -5.76 -9.81 24.64
N SER A 280 -4.93 -9.57 23.63
CA SER A 280 -3.91 -8.49 23.63
C SER A 280 -3.57 -7.95 22.23
N SER A 281 -4.23 -8.46 21.20
CA SER A 281 -4.14 -8.03 19.81
C SER A 281 -5.52 -8.11 19.18
N ASN A 282 -5.67 -7.51 18.01
CA ASN A 282 -6.90 -7.63 17.23
C ASN A 282 -6.92 -8.89 16.35
N ILE A 283 -6.10 -9.91 16.65
CA ILE A 283 -6.07 -11.22 15.97
C ILE A 283 -6.88 -12.24 16.78
N ARG A 284 -7.62 -13.09 16.08
CA ARG A 284 -8.35 -14.23 16.60
C ARG A 284 -8.03 -15.47 15.77
N ILE A 285 -8.07 -16.66 16.35
CA ILE A 285 -7.87 -17.93 15.66
C ILE A 285 -9.18 -18.72 15.76
N ASP A 286 -9.91 -18.77 14.63
CA ASP A 286 -11.18 -19.49 14.55
C ASP A 286 -11.01 -20.96 14.14
N GLY A 287 -12.13 -21.70 14.09
CA GLY A 287 -12.14 -23.13 13.80
C GLY A 287 -11.77 -23.52 12.37
N GLN A 288 -11.51 -22.57 11.47
CA GLN A 288 -11.00 -22.82 10.12
C GLN A 288 -9.47 -22.69 10.04
N VAL A 289 -8.80 -22.39 11.15
CA VAL A 289 -7.34 -22.29 11.24
C VAL A 289 -6.77 -23.58 11.82
N GLU A 290 -6.14 -24.38 10.95
CA GLU A 290 -5.61 -25.70 11.29
C GLU A 290 -4.11 -25.58 11.61
N VAL A 291 -3.77 -25.67 12.91
CA VAL A 291 -2.42 -25.39 13.42
C VAL A 291 -1.50 -26.62 13.27
N ILE A 292 -0.37 -26.42 12.59
CA ILE A 292 0.72 -27.41 12.45
C ILE A 292 1.90 -26.94 13.30
N VAL A 293 2.21 -27.70 14.36
CA VAL A 293 3.32 -27.41 15.28
C VAL A 293 4.59 -28.16 14.86
N VAL A 294 5.67 -27.41 14.63
CA VAL A 294 7.02 -27.94 14.31
C VAL A 294 7.82 -28.09 15.61
N ARG A 295 8.19 -29.33 15.95
CA ARG A 295 8.73 -29.69 17.28
C ARG A 295 10.25 -29.72 17.35
N ALA A 296 10.82 -28.83 18.16
CA ALA A 296 12.25 -28.79 18.49
C ALA A 296 12.62 -29.72 19.66
N SER A 297 11.67 -29.97 20.57
CA SER A 297 11.91 -30.54 21.90
C SER A 297 12.20 -32.04 21.94
N GLN A 298 11.97 -32.76 20.84
CA GLN A 298 12.26 -34.20 20.78
C GLN A 298 13.77 -34.45 20.63
N PRO A 299 14.41 -35.24 21.53
CA PRO A 299 15.78 -35.69 21.32
C PRO A 299 15.90 -36.37 19.95
N GLU A 300 17.01 -36.12 19.24
CA GLU A 300 17.25 -36.57 17.85
C GLU A 300 16.35 -35.92 16.76
N SER A 301 15.46 -34.99 17.10
CA SER A 301 14.74 -34.19 16.11
C SER A 301 15.72 -33.43 15.21
N ALA A 302 15.49 -33.46 13.89
CA ALA A 302 16.23 -32.61 12.96
C ALA A 302 16.11 -31.12 13.35
N TRP A 303 15.00 -30.70 13.94
CA TRP A 303 14.74 -29.33 14.37
C TRP A 303 15.45 -28.89 15.65
N SER A 304 16.11 -29.81 16.37
CA SER A 304 16.73 -29.53 17.68
C SER A 304 17.84 -28.47 17.69
N SER A 305 18.43 -28.18 16.52
CA SER A 305 19.47 -27.14 16.34
C SER A 305 19.01 -25.92 15.52
N PHE A 306 17.74 -25.85 15.13
CA PHE A 306 17.17 -24.66 14.51
C PHE A 306 16.74 -23.66 15.60
N PRO A 307 16.85 -22.32 15.39
CA PRO A 307 17.07 -21.60 14.13
C PRO A 307 18.53 -21.42 13.68
N ASP A 308 19.51 -21.98 14.39
CA ASP A 308 20.94 -21.72 14.17
C ASP A 308 21.38 -22.05 12.73
N GLN A 309 22.17 -21.15 12.14
CA GLN A 309 22.51 -21.18 10.70
C GLN A 309 23.41 -22.36 10.27
N LYS A 310 23.85 -23.23 11.20
CA LYS A 310 24.85 -24.28 10.93
C LYS A 310 24.27 -25.55 10.29
N GLN A 311 22.95 -25.69 10.21
CA GLN A 311 22.31 -26.92 9.75
C GLN A 311 21.89 -26.86 8.27
N ALA A 312 21.98 -28.01 7.58
CA ALA A 312 21.45 -28.15 6.23
C ALA A 312 19.92 -27.93 6.22
N GLN A 313 19.44 -27.01 5.39
CA GLN A 313 18.01 -26.64 5.36
C GLN A 313 17.13 -27.66 4.62
N ALA A 314 17.69 -28.48 3.73
CA ALA A 314 16.91 -29.39 2.89
C ALA A 314 16.18 -30.52 3.68
N PRO A 315 16.80 -31.21 4.66
CA PRO A 315 16.08 -32.17 5.50
C PRO A 315 14.93 -31.55 6.30
N LEU A 316 15.11 -30.32 6.80
CA LEU A 316 14.09 -29.57 7.53
C LEU A 316 12.90 -29.22 6.62
N LEU A 317 13.18 -28.78 5.39
CA LEU A 317 12.14 -28.55 4.38
C LEU A 317 11.36 -29.82 4.04
N LEU A 318 12.03 -30.97 3.90
CA LEU A 318 11.37 -32.24 3.57
C LEU A 318 10.41 -32.68 4.69
N ASP A 319 10.85 -32.67 5.95
CA ASP A 319 10.00 -32.97 7.11
C ASP A 319 8.82 -31.98 7.23
N LEU A 320 9.06 -30.69 6.96
CA LEU A 320 8.00 -29.68 6.98
C LEU A 320 6.95 -29.91 5.89
N VAL A 321 7.40 -30.21 4.66
CA VAL A 321 6.52 -30.57 3.54
C VAL A 321 5.73 -31.83 3.86
N GLU A 322 6.35 -32.86 4.45
CA GLU A 322 5.67 -34.09 4.84
C GLU A 322 4.55 -33.82 5.87
N ARG A 323 4.82 -33.04 6.92
CA ARG A 323 3.81 -32.64 7.92
C ARG A 323 2.62 -31.91 7.29
N VAL A 324 2.90 -30.98 6.38
CA VAL A 324 1.86 -30.22 5.66
C VAL A 324 1.05 -31.14 4.76
N GLN A 325 1.70 -32.03 3.99
CA GLN A 325 1.02 -32.99 3.12
C GLN A 325 0.16 -34.01 3.90
N ILE A 326 0.60 -34.46 5.08
CA ILE A 326 -0.21 -35.29 5.98
C ILE A 326 -1.46 -34.53 6.43
N ARG A 327 -1.33 -33.26 6.88
CA ARG A 327 -2.48 -32.43 7.29
C ARG A 327 -3.45 -32.16 6.13
N LEU A 328 -2.95 -31.88 4.93
CA LEU A 328 -3.75 -31.75 3.70
C LEU A 328 -4.55 -33.02 3.41
N ALA A 329 -3.92 -34.19 3.50
CA ALA A 329 -4.59 -35.47 3.30
C ALA A 329 -5.61 -35.81 4.41
N GLU A 330 -5.38 -35.40 5.66
CA GLU A 330 -6.35 -35.53 6.75
C GLU A 330 -7.58 -34.65 6.56
N LEU A 331 -7.40 -33.40 6.11
CA LEU A 331 -8.49 -32.45 5.87
C LEU A 331 -9.31 -32.83 4.62
N SER A 332 -8.64 -33.27 3.55
CA SER A 332 -9.30 -33.79 2.36
C SER A 332 -10.20 -35.00 2.66
N ARG A 333 -9.84 -35.87 3.61
CA ARG A 333 -10.70 -36.98 4.08
C ARG A 333 -11.92 -36.54 4.90
N LYS A 334 -11.97 -35.28 5.33
CA LYS A 334 -13.11 -34.66 6.03
C LYS A 334 -13.92 -33.73 5.11
N ASP A 335 -13.65 -33.76 3.80
CA ASP A 335 -14.18 -32.83 2.80
C ASP A 335 -13.88 -31.34 3.09
N VAL A 336 -12.81 -31.07 3.84
CA VAL A 336 -12.32 -29.71 4.11
C VAL A 336 -11.24 -29.35 3.09
N ALA A 337 -11.52 -28.38 2.23
CA ALA A 337 -10.55 -27.80 1.32
C ALA A 337 -9.58 -26.87 2.08
N VAL A 338 -8.36 -26.68 1.55
CA VAL A 338 -7.39 -25.73 2.09
C VAL A 338 -7.07 -24.70 1.02
N SER A 339 -7.23 -23.42 1.37
CA SER A 339 -7.03 -22.29 0.44
C SER A 339 -5.66 -21.63 0.58
N SER A 340 -5.00 -21.78 1.72
CA SER A 340 -3.75 -21.06 2.02
C SER A 340 -2.95 -21.66 3.18
N ILE A 341 -1.67 -21.29 3.23
CA ILE A 341 -0.73 -21.61 4.31
C ILE A 341 -0.14 -20.30 4.84
N LEU A 342 -0.13 -20.12 6.16
CA LEU A 342 0.54 -19.02 6.85
C LEU A 342 1.67 -19.58 7.72
N VAL A 343 2.86 -19.03 7.57
CA VAL A 343 4.10 -19.53 8.20
C VAL A 343 4.66 -18.47 9.16
N ASP A 344 4.86 -18.83 10.42
CA ASP A 344 5.34 -17.90 11.45
C ASP A 344 6.88 -17.72 11.46
N GLY A 345 7.31 -16.48 11.69
CA GLY A 345 8.67 -16.07 12.02
C GLY A 345 9.78 -16.80 11.26
N ALA A 346 10.66 -17.47 11.99
CA ALA A 346 11.87 -18.10 11.48
C ALA A 346 11.63 -19.18 10.39
N LEU A 347 10.43 -19.78 10.34
CA LEU A 347 10.05 -20.78 9.34
C LEU A 347 9.80 -20.18 7.95
N SER A 348 9.65 -18.86 7.83
CA SER A 348 9.47 -18.14 6.55
C SER A 348 10.55 -18.48 5.49
N ARG A 349 11.74 -18.91 5.93
CA ARG A 349 12.81 -19.37 5.01
C ARG A 349 12.41 -20.61 4.17
N PHE A 350 11.40 -21.36 4.58
CA PHE A 350 10.91 -22.55 3.89
C PHE A 350 9.71 -22.28 2.96
N SER A 351 9.13 -21.08 2.97
CA SER A 351 7.89 -20.76 2.24
C SER A 351 7.96 -21.07 0.74
N LYS A 352 9.10 -20.78 0.09
CA LYS A 352 9.32 -21.11 -1.33
C LYS A 352 9.27 -22.62 -1.59
N GLY A 353 9.85 -23.41 -0.70
CA GLY A 353 9.82 -24.87 -0.79
C GLY A 353 8.42 -25.43 -0.54
N LEU A 354 7.70 -24.89 0.46
CA LEU A 354 6.31 -25.22 0.73
C LEU A 354 5.41 -24.92 -0.48
N ARG A 355 5.48 -23.70 -1.03
CA ARG A 355 4.69 -23.27 -2.19
C ARG A 355 4.89 -24.21 -3.39
N ASN A 356 6.15 -24.54 -3.69
CA ASN A 356 6.48 -25.49 -4.75
C ASN A 356 5.92 -26.90 -4.50
N ALA A 357 5.92 -27.36 -3.25
CA ALA A 357 5.49 -28.71 -2.89
C ALA A 357 3.96 -28.87 -2.75
N THR A 358 3.24 -27.81 -2.38
CA THR A 358 1.78 -27.86 -2.13
C THR A 358 0.96 -27.22 -3.25
N GLN A 359 1.55 -26.36 -4.07
CA GLN A 359 0.86 -25.48 -5.03
C GLN A 359 -0.18 -24.55 -4.38
N LEU A 360 -0.10 -24.35 -3.05
CA LEU A 360 -0.96 -23.44 -2.31
C LEU A 360 -0.29 -22.07 -2.11
N PRO A 361 -1.09 -20.99 -1.98
CA PRO A 361 -0.63 -19.70 -1.47
C PRO A 361 0.11 -19.88 -0.13
N VAL A 362 1.31 -19.30 -0.02
CA VAL A 362 2.09 -19.31 1.23
C VAL A 362 2.41 -17.88 1.62
N PHE A 363 1.90 -17.47 2.78
CA PHE A 363 2.09 -16.18 3.43
C PHE A 363 3.08 -16.31 4.59
N ASP A 364 3.92 -15.29 4.82
CA ASP A 364 5.04 -15.33 5.77
C ASP A 364 5.50 -13.93 6.22
N GLU A 365 6.65 -13.83 6.89
CA GLU A 365 7.24 -12.54 7.31
C GLU A 365 7.55 -11.61 6.13
N VAL A 366 7.95 -12.18 4.98
CA VAL A 366 8.31 -11.40 3.79
C VAL A 366 7.07 -10.83 3.11
N SER A 367 5.98 -11.60 3.00
CA SER A 367 4.71 -11.06 2.50
C SER A 367 4.12 -10.02 3.44
N MET A 368 4.24 -10.19 4.76
CA MET A 368 3.84 -9.21 5.77
C MET A 368 4.59 -7.87 5.60
N MET A 369 5.93 -7.92 5.58
CA MET A 369 6.74 -6.73 5.33
C MET A 369 6.42 -6.11 3.96
N GLY A 370 6.20 -6.94 2.93
CA GLY A 370 5.81 -6.50 1.59
C GLY A 370 4.54 -5.66 1.58
N LEU A 371 3.48 -6.11 2.26
CA LEU A 371 2.20 -5.40 2.38
C LEU A 371 2.38 -4.02 3.03
N PHE A 372 2.88 -4.01 4.27
CA PHE A 372 2.96 -2.77 5.05
C PHE A 372 4.03 -1.80 4.53
N SER A 373 5.08 -2.29 3.87
CA SER A 373 6.05 -1.43 3.21
C SER A 373 5.53 -0.82 1.93
N ALA A 374 4.67 -1.51 1.16
CA ALA A 374 3.96 -0.90 0.04
C ALA A 374 3.03 0.22 0.52
N ALA A 375 2.39 0.05 1.69
CA ALA A 375 1.58 1.07 2.33
C ALA A 375 2.39 2.29 2.83
N SER A 376 3.64 2.11 3.24
CA SER A 376 4.50 3.20 3.76
C SER A 376 5.41 3.85 2.71
N SER A 377 5.74 3.16 1.62
CA SER A 377 6.57 3.70 0.54
C SER A 377 5.82 4.68 -0.35
N LEU A 378 6.54 5.57 -1.05
CA LEU A 378 6.00 6.17 -2.28
C LEU A 378 5.45 5.05 -3.16
N SER A 379 4.20 5.16 -3.60
CA SER A 379 3.50 4.07 -4.28
C SER A 379 4.22 3.65 -5.56
N GLU A 380 4.01 2.39 -5.96
CA GLU A 380 4.32 1.93 -7.33
C GLU A 380 3.59 2.78 -8.39
N PHE A 381 2.56 3.51 -7.98
CA PHE A 381 2.02 4.68 -8.67
C PHE A 381 2.62 6.00 -8.11
N SER A 382 3.80 6.37 -8.59
CA SER A 382 4.36 7.72 -8.50
C SER A 382 4.63 8.21 -9.93
N GLU A 383 4.76 9.52 -10.15
CA GLU A 383 5.12 10.07 -11.47
C GLU A 383 6.40 9.42 -12.02
N ALA A 384 7.42 9.20 -11.16
CA ALA A 384 8.66 8.52 -11.51
C ALA A 384 8.42 7.05 -11.93
N SER A 385 7.56 6.32 -11.20
CA SER A 385 7.20 4.95 -11.53
C SER A 385 6.39 4.84 -12.83
N VAL A 386 5.50 5.79 -13.10
CA VAL A 386 4.73 5.88 -14.35
C VAL A 386 5.65 6.21 -15.53
N LEU A 387 6.52 7.20 -15.39
CA LEU A 387 7.52 7.56 -16.40
C LEU A 387 8.46 6.40 -16.72
N GLY A 388 8.89 5.64 -15.71
CA GLY A 388 9.64 4.40 -15.91
C GLY A 388 8.87 3.35 -16.71
N ARG A 389 7.61 3.07 -16.37
CA ARG A 389 6.74 2.14 -17.14
C ARG A 389 6.48 2.62 -18.57
N LEU A 390 6.36 3.93 -18.78
CA LEU A 390 6.23 4.53 -20.11
C LEU A 390 7.53 4.37 -20.91
N GLU A 391 8.69 4.54 -20.29
CA GLU A 391 9.98 4.25 -20.93
C GLU A 391 10.07 2.78 -21.35
N ASP A 392 9.73 1.84 -20.46
CA ASP A 392 9.68 0.40 -20.75
C ASP A 392 8.79 0.09 -21.97
N LYS A 393 7.61 0.70 -22.05
CA LYS A 393 6.69 0.59 -23.21
C LYS A 393 7.33 1.15 -24.48
N LEU A 394 7.93 2.34 -24.41
CA LEU A 394 8.53 3.04 -25.55
C LEU A 394 9.76 2.31 -26.11
N GLN A 395 10.61 1.74 -25.26
CA GLN A 395 11.77 0.95 -25.68
C GLN A 395 11.35 -0.32 -26.43
N ARG A 396 10.25 -0.98 -26.02
CA ARG A 396 9.70 -2.16 -26.71
C ARG A 396 9.18 -1.82 -28.11
N ILE A 397 8.45 -0.71 -28.24
CA ILE A 397 7.95 -0.19 -29.53
C ILE A 397 9.12 0.18 -30.45
N GLY A 398 10.11 0.93 -29.94
CA GLY A 398 11.26 1.39 -30.72
C GLY A 398 12.18 0.27 -31.23
N ASN A 399 12.24 -0.88 -30.55
CA ASN A 399 13.04 -2.03 -30.95
C ASN A 399 12.39 -2.93 -32.00
N GLY A 400 11.24 -2.54 -32.58
CA GLY A 400 10.57 -3.30 -33.64
C GLY A 400 10.04 -4.67 -33.18
N GLN A 401 9.95 -4.91 -31.87
CA GLN A 401 9.38 -6.13 -31.29
C GLN A 401 7.85 -6.10 -31.32
N ASN A 402 7.28 -6.00 -32.54
CA ASN A 402 5.85 -6.26 -32.80
C ASN A 402 5.49 -7.76 -32.70
N SER A 403 6.39 -8.58 -32.13
CA SER A 403 6.01 -9.91 -31.71
C SER A 403 5.12 -9.81 -30.47
N VAL A 404 3.87 -10.23 -30.62
CA VAL A 404 3.10 -10.89 -29.56
C VAL A 404 3.77 -12.25 -29.24
N ARG A 405 5.07 -12.22 -28.92
CA ARG A 405 5.70 -13.23 -28.09
C ARG A 405 5.20 -12.91 -26.71
N GLY A 406 4.24 -13.72 -26.25
CA GLY A 406 3.52 -13.40 -25.04
C GLY A 406 4.46 -13.04 -23.91
N ARG A 407 4.02 -12.10 -23.08
CA ARG A 407 3.93 -12.50 -21.67
C ARG A 407 3.30 -13.89 -21.68
N VAL A 408 4.06 -14.92 -21.33
CA VAL A 408 3.45 -16.01 -20.60
C VAL A 408 2.86 -15.30 -19.39
N THR A 409 1.55 -15.12 -19.41
CA THR A 409 0.83 -14.31 -18.43
C THR A 409 0.79 -15.11 -17.14
N GLU A 410 1.89 -15.03 -16.40
CA GLU A 410 1.89 -15.36 -14.98
C GLU A 410 0.92 -14.35 -14.34
N GLY A 411 -0.34 -14.76 -14.12
CA GLY A 411 -1.41 -13.97 -13.52
C GLY A 411 -2.02 -12.84 -14.37
N GLN A 412 -3.35 -12.84 -14.49
CA GLN A 412 -4.17 -11.64 -14.75
C GLN A 412 -5.00 -11.30 -13.50
N LEU A 413 -5.35 -10.03 -13.27
CA LEU A 413 -6.30 -9.64 -12.24
C LEU A 413 -7.71 -9.59 -12.81
N GLY A 414 -8.66 -10.31 -12.21
CA GLY A 414 -10.08 -10.13 -12.53
C GLY A 414 -10.59 -8.81 -11.93
N LEU A 415 -11.35 -8.03 -12.69
CA LEU A 415 -11.88 -6.74 -12.23
C LEU A 415 -13.39 -6.65 -12.48
N VAL A 416 -14.18 -6.74 -11.43
CA VAL A 416 -15.63 -6.50 -11.48
C VAL A 416 -15.87 -5.02 -11.71
N GLN A 417 -16.60 -4.68 -12.78
CA GLN A 417 -16.99 -3.32 -13.11
C GLN A 417 -18.48 -3.09 -12.84
N LEU A 418 -18.82 -1.93 -12.28
CA LEU A 418 -20.20 -1.45 -12.22
C LEU A 418 -20.82 -1.35 -13.63
N ASP A 419 -22.12 -1.60 -13.71
CA ASP A 419 -22.92 -1.40 -14.92
C ASP A 419 -23.14 0.10 -15.17
N SER A 420 -22.95 0.51 -16.43
CA SER A 420 -23.22 1.86 -16.92
C SER A 420 -22.46 2.98 -16.17
N TYR A 421 -21.28 2.65 -15.62
CA TYR A 421 -20.39 3.55 -14.88
C TYR A 421 -19.19 3.95 -15.75
N GLU A 422 -19.39 4.95 -16.61
CA GLU A 422 -18.38 5.48 -17.53
C GLU A 422 -17.93 6.88 -17.08
N TYR A 423 -16.62 7.04 -16.85
CA TYR A 423 -15.99 8.29 -16.40
C TYR A 423 -14.54 8.37 -16.91
N VAL A 424 -13.93 9.56 -16.84
CA VAL A 424 -12.53 9.77 -17.24
C VAL A 424 -11.60 9.36 -16.10
N ARG A 425 -11.12 8.13 -16.17
CA ARG A 425 -10.25 7.48 -15.18
C ARG A 425 -8.91 8.18 -15.04
N ALA A 426 -8.58 8.65 -13.84
CA ALA A 426 -7.24 9.15 -13.55
C ALA A 426 -6.22 8.00 -13.49
N VAL A 427 -4.98 8.20 -13.92
CA VAL A 427 -3.94 7.17 -13.70
C VAL A 427 -3.79 6.94 -12.18
N GLY A 428 -3.72 5.69 -11.72
CA GLY A 428 -3.75 5.35 -10.30
C GLY A 428 -5.10 4.80 -9.83
N ASP A 429 -6.20 5.12 -10.52
CA ASP A 429 -7.48 4.43 -10.43
C ASP A 429 -7.31 2.93 -10.73
N ALA A 430 -7.97 2.07 -9.96
CA ALA A 430 -7.99 0.62 -10.16
C ALA A 430 -8.50 0.21 -11.55
N ASP A 431 -9.37 1.02 -12.17
CA ASP A 431 -9.97 0.74 -13.48
C ASP A 431 -9.12 1.28 -14.66
N HIS A 432 -7.99 1.95 -14.38
CA HIS A 432 -7.09 2.52 -15.38
C HIS A 432 -5.96 1.56 -15.80
N GLU A 433 -5.80 1.31 -17.11
CA GLU A 433 -4.94 0.26 -17.69
C GLU A 433 -3.45 0.34 -17.32
N SER A 434 -2.94 1.52 -16.95
CA SER A 434 -1.52 1.72 -16.58
C SER A 434 -1.25 1.79 -15.07
N THR A 435 -2.28 1.53 -14.25
CA THR A 435 -2.16 1.45 -12.78
C THR A 435 -1.38 0.21 -12.36
N PHE A 436 -1.71 -0.96 -12.92
CA PHE A 436 -1.06 -2.24 -12.62
C PHE A 436 0.14 -2.55 -13.53
N SER A 437 1.05 -3.39 -13.04
CA SER A 437 2.15 -3.98 -13.84
C SER A 437 1.70 -5.21 -14.63
N PHE A 438 0.73 -5.96 -14.10
CA PHE A 438 0.04 -7.10 -14.72
C PHE A 438 -1.16 -6.66 -15.56
N GLN A 439 -1.76 -7.59 -16.31
CA GLN A 439 -2.98 -7.34 -17.08
C GLN A 439 -4.22 -7.46 -16.20
N THR A 440 -5.23 -6.63 -16.46
CA THR A 440 -6.58 -6.78 -15.92
C THR A 440 -7.49 -7.50 -16.91
N ASN A 441 -8.52 -8.16 -16.39
CA ASN A 441 -9.53 -8.91 -17.16
C ASN A 441 -10.92 -8.44 -16.69
N PRO A 442 -11.42 -7.30 -17.19
CA PRO A 442 -12.63 -6.68 -16.67
C PRO A 442 -13.92 -7.43 -17.03
N ARG A 443 -14.89 -7.46 -16.11
CA ARG A 443 -16.25 -7.99 -16.34
C ARG A 443 -17.29 -7.08 -15.70
N VAL A 444 -18.29 -6.66 -16.48
CA VAL A 444 -19.40 -5.84 -15.99
C VAL A 444 -20.39 -6.70 -15.20
N ALA A 445 -20.71 -6.29 -13.97
CA ALA A 445 -21.77 -6.85 -13.15
C ALA A 445 -23.13 -6.29 -13.59
N GLN A 446 -23.80 -6.95 -14.53
CA GLN A 446 -25.04 -6.48 -15.14
C GLN A 446 -26.11 -6.17 -14.08
N GLY A 447 -26.68 -4.97 -14.16
CA GLY A 447 -27.69 -4.46 -13.24
C GLY A 447 -27.15 -3.87 -11.92
N LEU A 448 -25.83 -3.88 -11.65
CA LEU A 448 -25.21 -3.23 -10.49
C LEU A 448 -24.70 -1.84 -10.87
N SER A 449 -25.54 -0.82 -10.76
CA SER A 449 -25.15 0.58 -10.88
C SER A 449 -24.46 1.11 -9.62
N PHE A 450 -23.82 2.28 -9.71
CA PHE A 450 -23.21 2.98 -8.57
C PHE A 450 -24.20 3.19 -7.41
N GLU A 451 -25.40 3.71 -7.69
CA GLU A 451 -26.48 3.91 -6.70
C GLU A 451 -26.86 2.59 -5.98
N LYS A 452 -26.96 1.48 -6.73
CA LYS A 452 -27.25 0.15 -6.16
C LYS A 452 -26.11 -0.41 -5.33
N ALA A 453 -24.87 -0.08 -5.66
CA ALA A 453 -23.72 -0.43 -4.84
C ALA A 453 -23.74 0.36 -3.52
N GLN A 454 -23.99 1.67 -3.56
CA GLN A 454 -24.12 2.52 -2.36
C GLN A 454 -25.25 2.07 -1.43
N THR A 455 -26.40 1.66 -1.98
CA THR A 455 -27.59 1.21 -1.22
C THR A 455 -27.60 -0.30 -0.91
N ALA A 456 -26.47 -1.00 -1.14
CA ALA A 456 -26.33 -2.43 -0.87
C ALA A 456 -27.43 -3.33 -1.49
N ALA A 457 -27.94 -2.99 -2.69
CA ALA A 457 -29.08 -3.65 -3.31
C ALA A 457 -28.92 -5.18 -3.41
N GLN A 458 -29.99 -5.94 -3.12
CA GLN A 458 -29.95 -7.42 -3.08
C GLN A 458 -30.78 -8.07 -4.20
N GLU A 459 -30.78 -7.47 -5.40
CA GLU A 459 -31.58 -7.94 -6.54
C GLU A 459 -31.07 -9.30 -7.07
N PRO A 460 -31.89 -10.38 -7.09
CA PRO A 460 -31.40 -11.73 -7.39
C PRO A 460 -30.68 -11.90 -8.74
N VAL A 461 -31.12 -11.20 -9.79
CA VAL A 461 -30.52 -11.26 -11.13
C VAL A 461 -29.14 -10.60 -11.15
N MET A 462 -29.00 -9.47 -10.46
CA MET A 462 -27.74 -8.76 -10.29
C MET A 462 -26.73 -9.58 -9.47
N LEU A 463 -27.19 -10.19 -8.36
CA LEU A 463 -26.37 -11.08 -7.54
C LEU A 463 -25.88 -12.31 -8.32
N GLU A 464 -26.69 -12.86 -9.22
CA GLU A 464 -26.24 -13.95 -10.09
C GLU A 464 -25.27 -13.46 -11.18
N SER A 465 -25.47 -12.28 -11.75
CA SER A 465 -24.48 -11.70 -12.68
C SER A 465 -23.12 -11.49 -12.02
N LEU A 466 -23.07 -11.09 -10.74
CA LEU A 466 -21.82 -10.99 -9.96
C LEU A 466 -21.13 -12.36 -9.82
N ARG A 467 -21.88 -13.40 -9.45
CA ARG A 467 -21.33 -14.77 -9.34
C ARG A 467 -20.82 -15.30 -10.68
N GLN A 468 -21.56 -15.04 -11.76
CA GLN A 468 -21.20 -15.50 -13.10
C GLN A 468 -19.93 -14.78 -13.61
N ALA A 469 -19.85 -13.45 -13.47
CA ALA A 469 -18.65 -12.69 -13.79
C ALA A 469 -17.41 -13.20 -13.04
N ALA A 470 -17.55 -13.53 -11.76
CA ALA A 470 -16.47 -14.07 -10.94
C ALA A 470 -15.97 -15.44 -11.45
N LYS A 471 -16.90 -16.37 -11.72
CA LYS A 471 -16.57 -17.69 -12.28
C LYS A 471 -15.93 -17.61 -13.66
N GLU A 472 -16.32 -16.64 -14.48
CA GLU A 472 -15.68 -16.40 -15.78
C GLU A 472 -14.24 -15.90 -15.65
N MET A 473 -13.95 -15.06 -14.65
CA MET A 473 -12.58 -14.59 -14.37
C MET A 473 -11.71 -15.71 -13.77
N GLU A 474 -12.26 -16.55 -12.89
CA GLU A 474 -11.59 -17.77 -12.42
C GLU A 474 -11.30 -18.74 -13.57
N THR A 475 -12.28 -18.97 -14.46
CA THR A 475 -12.11 -19.81 -15.68
C THR A 475 -11.06 -19.21 -16.64
N ALA A 476 -10.91 -17.88 -16.65
CA ALA A 476 -9.87 -17.18 -17.39
C ALA A 476 -8.50 -17.16 -16.68
N HIS A 477 -8.32 -17.93 -15.59
CA HIS A 477 -7.10 -18.03 -14.79
C HIS A 477 -6.63 -16.69 -14.19
N CYS A 478 -7.57 -15.84 -13.78
CA CYS A 478 -7.23 -14.66 -12.97
C CYS A 478 -6.70 -15.11 -11.60
N PHE A 479 -5.61 -14.50 -11.12
CA PHE A 479 -5.00 -14.86 -9.82
C PHE A 479 -5.86 -14.43 -8.62
N GLY A 480 -6.79 -13.51 -8.83
CA GLY A 480 -7.72 -12.98 -7.84
C GLY A 480 -8.72 -12.04 -8.50
N ILE A 481 -9.70 -11.56 -7.73
CA ILE A 481 -10.81 -10.75 -8.24
C ILE A 481 -10.96 -9.48 -7.38
N ALA A 482 -10.79 -8.32 -8.00
CA ALA A 482 -11.04 -7.00 -7.43
C ALA A 482 -12.36 -6.39 -7.95
N GLY A 483 -12.79 -5.27 -7.37
CA GLY A 483 -13.92 -4.46 -7.84
C GLY A 483 -13.50 -3.04 -8.19
N ASN A 484 -14.15 -2.40 -9.16
CA ASN A 484 -13.86 -1.02 -9.55
C ASN A 484 -14.58 0.04 -8.69
N CYS A 485 -15.25 -0.36 -7.60
CA CYS A 485 -15.93 0.52 -6.66
C CYS A 485 -15.86 -0.06 -5.23
N GLY A 486 -15.44 0.75 -4.25
CA GLY A 486 -15.25 0.27 -2.88
C GLY A 486 -16.53 -0.14 -2.14
N PHE A 487 -17.70 0.39 -2.53
CA PHE A 487 -19.01 -0.08 -2.06
C PHE A 487 -19.30 -1.53 -2.47
N MET A 488 -18.53 -2.14 -3.39
CA MET A 488 -18.66 -3.58 -3.67
C MET A 488 -18.30 -4.48 -2.46
N GLN A 489 -17.79 -3.92 -1.35
CA GLN A 489 -17.63 -4.63 -0.08
C GLN A 489 -18.91 -5.35 0.38
N PHE A 490 -20.10 -4.80 0.09
CA PHE A 490 -21.39 -5.47 0.38
C PHE A 490 -21.51 -6.86 -0.27
N TYR A 491 -20.82 -7.08 -1.40
CA TYR A 491 -20.86 -8.32 -2.18
C TYR A 491 -19.60 -9.19 -2.00
N GLN A 492 -18.65 -8.79 -1.15
CA GLN A 492 -17.41 -9.53 -0.87
C GLN A 492 -17.69 -10.98 -0.49
N ALA A 493 -18.63 -11.21 0.43
CA ALA A 493 -19.03 -12.56 0.85
C ALA A 493 -19.76 -13.34 -0.25
N LEU A 494 -20.58 -12.68 -1.06
CA LEU A 494 -21.30 -13.30 -2.18
C LEU A 494 -20.32 -13.87 -3.23
N VAL A 495 -19.31 -13.07 -3.57
CA VAL A 495 -18.38 -13.36 -4.66
C VAL A 495 -17.31 -14.34 -4.21
N ARG A 496 -16.75 -14.21 -2.99
CA ARG A 496 -15.74 -15.16 -2.48
C ARG A 496 -16.27 -16.59 -2.38
N GLU A 497 -17.53 -16.80 -2.00
CA GLU A 497 -18.14 -18.14 -1.96
C GLU A 497 -18.42 -18.75 -3.34
N ALA A 498 -18.32 -17.96 -4.42
CA ALA A 498 -18.60 -18.43 -5.78
C ALA A 498 -17.36 -19.01 -6.51
N VAL A 499 -16.15 -18.81 -5.97
CA VAL A 499 -14.85 -19.13 -6.59
C VAL A 499 -13.85 -19.66 -5.56
N SER A 500 -12.71 -20.19 -6.01
CA SER A 500 -11.58 -20.64 -5.19
C SER A 500 -10.41 -19.65 -5.12
N VAL A 501 -10.31 -18.74 -6.11
CA VAL A 501 -9.32 -17.65 -6.12
C VAL A 501 -9.67 -16.55 -5.10
N PRO A 502 -8.68 -15.83 -4.53
CA PRO A 502 -8.96 -14.80 -3.55
C PRO A 502 -9.71 -13.61 -4.15
N VAL A 503 -10.69 -13.12 -3.40
CA VAL A 503 -11.56 -11.99 -3.77
C VAL A 503 -11.26 -10.82 -2.84
N PHE A 504 -11.17 -9.62 -3.40
CA PHE A 504 -10.90 -8.38 -2.67
C PHE A 504 -11.61 -7.24 -3.39
N LEU A 505 -12.94 -7.23 -3.34
CA LEU A 505 -13.77 -6.28 -4.11
C LEU A 505 -13.58 -4.81 -3.70
N SER A 506 -13.05 -4.57 -2.50
CA SER A 506 -12.83 -3.24 -1.92
C SER A 506 -11.53 -3.23 -1.14
N ALA A 507 -10.88 -2.06 -1.04
CA ALA A 507 -9.69 -1.89 -0.20
C ALA A 507 -9.95 -2.23 1.28
N LEU A 508 -11.22 -2.18 1.71
CA LEU A 508 -11.69 -2.44 3.07
C LEU A 508 -11.36 -3.83 3.62
N VAL A 509 -11.13 -4.83 2.77
CA VAL A 509 -10.67 -6.17 3.20
C VAL A 509 -9.32 -6.11 3.94
N GLN A 510 -8.58 -5.00 3.82
CA GLN A 510 -7.31 -4.77 4.53
C GLN A 510 -7.49 -4.17 5.93
N VAL A 511 -8.64 -3.56 6.26
CA VAL A 511 -8.86 -2.94 7.60
C VAL A 511 -8.62 -3.94 8.76
N PRO A 512 -9.03 -5.23 8.66
CA PRO A 512 -8.77 -6.21 9.71
C PRO A 512 -7.27 -6.55 9.92
N THR A 513 -6.45 -6.61 8.86
CA THR A 513 -4.98 -6.80 8.99
C THR A 513 -4.29 -5.52 9.51
N MET A 514 -4.77 -4.35 9.11
CA MET A 514 -4.33 -3.07 9.69
C MET A 514 -4.62 -3.04 11.20
N ALA A 515 -5.81 -3.42 11.64
CA ALA A 515 -6.15 -3.48 13.06
C ALA A 515 -5.29 -4.50 13.82
N ALA A 516 -5.03 -5.67 13.24
CA ALA A 516 -4.12 -6.68 13.82
C ALA A 516 -2.68 -6.15 14.02
N ALA A 517 -2.21 -5.27 13.13
CA ALA A 517 -0.89 -4.64 13.21
C ALA A 517 -0.78 -3.49 14.24
N LEU A 518 -1.89 -3.07 14.86
CA LEU A 518 -1.99 -1.90 15.76
C LEU A 518 -2.33 -2.27 17.21
N ASP A 519 -2.11 -1.34 18.15
CA ASP A 519 -2.66 -1.45 19.52
C ASP A 519 -4.21 -1.37 19.45
N PRO A 520 -4.97 -2.06 20.32
CA PRO A 520 -6.43 -1.95 20.35
C PRO A 520 -6.98 -0.52 20.58
N ARG A 521 -6.14 0.43 21.01
CA ARG A 521 -6.49 1.85 21.20
C ARG A 521 -6.08 2.76 20.04
N ASP A 522 -5.25 2.27 19.12
CA ASP A 522 -4.86 3.00 17.91
C ASP A 522 -5.98 2.91 16.86
N ARG A 523 -6.14 3.98 16.08
CA ARG A 523 -7.22 4.14 15.11
C ARG A 523 -6.75 4.06 13.65
N ILE A 524 -7.68 3.71 12.78
CA ILE A 524 -7.55 3.67 11.32
C ILE A 524 -8.49 4.74 10.73
N LEU A 525 -7.96 5.59 9.86
CA LEU A 525 -8.76 6.52 9.07
C LEU A 525 -9.22 5.84 7.77
N ILE A 526 -10.53 5.82 7.53
CA ILE A 526 -11.14 5.41 6.27
C ILE A 526 -11.59 6.66 5.53
N LEU A 527 -11.00 6.89 4.35
CA LEU A 527 -11.47 7.89 3.40
C LEU A 527 -12.36 7.23 2.35
N THR A 528 -13.61 7.67 2.27
CA THR A 528 -14.67 7.12 1.40
C THR A 528 -15.28 8.18 0.51
N ALA A 529 -15.90 7.78 -0.60
CA ALA A 529 -16.57 8.72 -1.50
C ALA A 529 -17.90 9.28 -0.95
N ASN A 530 -18.53 8.61 0.02
CA ASN A 530 -19.69 9.13 0.72
C ASN A 530 -19.75 8.62 2.16
N GLU A 531 -19.67 9.52 3.14
CA GLU A 531 -19.67 9.15 4.56
C GLU A 531 -21.00 8.50 4.97
N THR A 532 -22.11 9.03 4.49
CA THR A 532 -23.45 8.60 4.93
C THR A 532 -23.74 7.16 4.49
N SER A 533 -23.56 6.84 3.20
CA SER A 533 -23.69 5.48 2.68
C SER A 533 -22.71 4.51 3.34
N PHE A 534 -21.48 4.96 3.65
CA PHE A 534 -20.50 4.13 4.34
C PHE A 534 -20.90 3.82 5.79
N ARG A 535 -21.46 4.79 6.53
CA ARG A 535 -21.83 4.59 7.94
C ARG A 535 -22.90 3.50 8.12
N GLU A 536 -23.81 3.35 7.16
CA GLU A 536 -24.76 2.22 7.11
C GLU A 536 -24.06 0.86 6.90
N ALA A 537 -22.88 0.85 6.27
CA ALA A 537 -22.06 -0.32 5.98
C ALA A 537 -21.05 -0.69 7.10
N GLN A 538 -20.72 0.24 8.00
CA GLN A 538 -19.52 0.17 8.83
C GLN A 538 -19.45 -1.08 9.71
N GLU A 539 -20.59 -1.60 10.19
CA GLU A 539 -20.65 -2.85 10.98
C GLU A 539 -20.15 -4.08 10.22
N LEU A 540 -20.14 -4.07 8.87
CA LEU A 540 -19.61 -5.17 8.07
C LEU A 540 -18.11 -5.36 8.26
N LEU A 541 -17.36 -4.32 8.67
CA LEU A 541 -15.94 -4.43 9.00
C LEU A 541 -15.69 -5.25 10.27
N LEU A 542 -16.64 -5.25 11.21
CA LEU A 542 -16.59 -6.06 12.44
C LEU A 542 -16.88 -7.54 12.19
N ARG A 543 -17.43 -7.87 11.01
CA ARG A 543 -17.75 -9.24 10.61
C ARG A 543 -16.55 -9.96 9.97
N ALA A 544 -15.38 -9.31 9.95
CA ALA A 544 -14.15 -9.89 9.47
C ALA A 544 -13.73 -11.11 10.31
N GLU A 545 -13.35 -12.18 9.63
CA GLU A 545 -12.88 -13.40 10.27
C GLU A 545 -11.49 -13.22 10.87
N CYS A 546 -11.18 -14.02 11.90
CA CYS A 546 -9.91 -13.95 12.63
C CYS A 546 -9.52 -12.56 13.17
N CYS A 547 -10.46 -11.63 13.36
CA CYS A 547 -10.22 -10.28 13.89
C CYS A 547 -11.10 -9.93 15.09
N ASN A 548 -10.55 -9.18 16.05
CA ASN A 548 -11.23 -8.67 17.26
C ASN A 548 -11.29 -7.12 17.30
N MET A 549 -11.37 -6.47 16.13
CA MET A 549 -11.44 -5.01 16.02
C MET A 549 -12.76 -4.43 16.58
N ALA A 550 -12.68 -3.25 17.21
CA ALA A 550 -13.83 -2.48 17.68
C ALA A 550 -14.14 -1.26 16.78
N LEU A 551 -15.39 -0.76 16.79
CA LEU A 551 -15.82 0.37 15.94
C LEU A 551 -15.11 1.69 16.24
N ASP A 552 -14.70 1.91 17.50
CA ASP A 552 -13.98 3.10 17.95
C ASP A 552 -12.52 3.15 17.47
N GLN A 553 -11.99 2.03 16.96
CA GLN A 553 -10.75 2.00 16.17
C GLN A 553 -10.94 2.54 14.75
N ILE A 554 -12.16 2.84 14.30
CA ILE A 554 -12.45 3.20 12.91
C ILE A 554 -12.96 4.65 12.83
N VAL A 555 -12.14 5.53 12.27
CA VAL A 555 -12.52 6.91 11.94
C VAL A 555 -12.93 6.95 10.47
N VAL A 556 -14.24 7.05 10.20
CA VAL A 556 -14.73 7.28 8.84
C VAL A 556 -14.81 8.78 8.57
N ARG A 557 -14.31 9.20 7.41
CA ARG A 557 -14.45 10.55 6.85
C ARG A 557 -14.80 10.47 5.37
N GLY A 558 -15.87 11.14 4.97
CA GLY A 558 -16.28 11.24 3.58
C GLY A 558 -15.59 12.35 2.80
N CYS A 559 -15.37 12.13 1.51
CA CYS A 559 -14.77 13.09 0.60
C CYS A 559 -15.82 13.90 -0.20
N GLU A 560 -17.13 13.70 0.01
CA GLU A 560 -18.19 14.32 -0.81
C GLU A 560 -18.17 15.86 -0.82
N ASP A 561 -17.73 16.50 0.27
CA ASP A 561 -17.61 17.96 0.40
C ASP A 561 -16.20 18.48 0.08
N VAL A 562 -15.24 17.62 -0.29
CA VAL A 562 -13.87 18.03 -0.66
C VAL A 562 -13.91 18.75 -2.03
N PRO A 563 -13.50 20.03 -2.14
CA PRO A 563 -13.63 20.79 -3.38
C PRO A 563 -13.02 20.13 -4.63
N GLY A 564 -13.87 19.76 -5.58
CA GLY A 564 -13.52 19.05 -6.83
C GLY A 564 -13.86 17.57 -6.82
N PHE A 565 -14.08 16.97 -5.65
CA PHE A 565 -14.41 15.55 -5.51
C PHE A 565 -15.89 15.27 -5.83
N GLU A 566 -16.75 16.30 -5.86
CA GLU A 566 -18.14 16.21 -6.29
C GLU A 566 -18.33 15.69 -7.73
N ALA A 567 -17.25 15.62 -8.52
CA ALA A 567 -17.23 15.02 -9.85
C ALA A 567 -17.41 13.48 -9.83
N VAL A 568 -16.89 12.79 -8.81
CA VAL A 568 -16.99 11.32 -8.64
C VAL A 568 -18.46 10.88 -8.60
N ALA A 569 -19.26 11.51 -7.74
CA ALA A 569 -20.69 11.23 -7.60
C ALA A 569 -21.52 11.57 -8.87
N LYS A 570 -20.95 12.33 -9.82
CA LYS A 570 -21.58 12.69 -11.09
C LYS A 570 -21.05 11.90 -12.29
N MET A 571 -20.03 11.05 -12.08
CA MET A 571 -19.26 10.39 -13.15
C MET A 571 -18.60 11.40 -14.12
N GLU A 572 -18.22 12.58 -13.60
CA GLU A 572 -17.52 13.63 -14.33
C GLU A 572 -16.00 13.49 -14.18
N GLN A 573 -15.21 14.10 -15.08
CA GLN A 573 -13.75 14.12 -14.95
C GLN A 573 -13.32 14.91 -13.71
N VAL A 574 -12.54 14.27 -12.83
CA VAL A 574 -12.00 14.89 -11.62
C VAL A 574 -10.82 15.82 -11.96
N ASP A 575 -10.84 17.06 -11.44
CA ASP A 575 -9.66 17.94 -11.41
C ASP A 575 -8.73 17.46 -10.28
N THR A 576 -7.81 16.56 -10.62
CA THR A 576 -6.95 15.89 -9.63
C THR A 576 -6.04 16.89 -8.90
N GLN A 577 -5.60 17.97 -9.54
CA GLN A 577 -4.74 18.94 -8.88
C GLN A 577 -5.50 19.80 -7.86
N LYS A 578 -6.76 20.16 -8.16
CA LYS A 578 -7.65 20.83 -7.20
C LYS A 578 -7.95 19.91 -6.02
N VAL A 579 -8.33 18.65 -6.29
CA VAL A 579 -8.64 17.65 -5.25
C VAL A 579 -7.41 17.34 -4.40
N GLU A 580 -6.22 17.16 -4.96
CA GLU A 580 -5.02 16.79 -4.18
C GLU A 580 -4.74 17.79 -3.04
N ASN A 581 -4.82 19.08 -3.34
CA ASN A 581 -4.57 20.14 -2.35
C ASN A 581 -5.65 20.15 -1.27
N SER A 582 -6.92 20.11 -1.66
CA SER A 582 -8.05 20.12 -0.73
C SER A 582 -8.12 18.86 0.14
N LEU A 583 -7.84 17.70 -0.44
CA LEU A 583 -7.79 16.40 0.26
C LEU A 583 -6.60 16.33 1.21
N SER A 584 -5.45 16.93 0.87
CA SER A 584 -4.31 17.04 1.78
C SER A 584 -4.69 17.82 3.04
N GLN A 585 -5.28 19.01 2.87
CA GLN A 585 -5.73 19.86 3.98
C GLN A 585 -6.78 19.13 4.83
N PHE A 586 -7.76 18.48 4.19
CA PHE A 586 -8.80 17.72 4.90
C PHE A 586 -8.20 16.62 5.79
N VAL A 587 -7.20 15.88 5.30
CA VAL A 587 -6.52 14.85 6.11
C VAL A 587 -5.66 15.46 7.22
N GLU A 588 -4.97 16.58 6.98
CA GLU A 588 -4.24 17.31 8.03
C GLU A 588 -5.18 17.79 9.15
N GLU A 589 -6.37 18.30 8.80
CA GLU A 589 -7.41 18.71 9.74
C GLU A 589 -7.93 17.52 10.57
N ILE A 590 -8.27 16.39 9.93
CA ILE A 590 -8.72 15.15 10.62
C ILE A 590 -7.67 14.64 11.60
N LEU A 591 -6.38 14.69 11.24
CA LEU A 591 -5.29 14.24 12.11
C LEU A 591 -5.05 15.20 13.29
N ALA A 592 -5.47 16.47 13.19
CA ALA A 592 -5.40 17.45 14.26
C ALA A 592 -6.58 17.39 15.26
N GLU A 593 -7.70 16.73 14.92
CA GLU A 593 -8.91 16.60 15.77
C GLU A 593 -8.74 15.67 17.01
N GLY A 594 -7.55 15.13 17.26
CA GLY A 594 -7.31 14.02 18.19
C GLY A 594 -7.76 14.23 19.65
N ASP A 595 -8.44 13.22 20.19
CA ASP A 595 -8.94 13.12 21.58
C ASP A 595 -7.99 12.39 22.54
N GLY A 596 -6.76 12.09 22.09
CA GLY A 596 -5.75 11.32 22.81
C GLY A 596 -5.51 9.91 22.23
N ALA A 597 -6.37 9.43 21.32
CA ALA A 597 -6.08 8.25 20.50
C ALA A 597 -5.47 8.69 19.15
N PHE A 598 -4.45 7.96 18.69
CA PHE A 598 -3.75 8.28 17.44
C PHE A 598 -4.31 7.51 16.26
N ILE A 599 -4.56 8.20 15.14
CA ILE A 599 -4.67 7.55 13.84
C ILE A 599 -3.27 7.09 13.43
N LYS A 600 -3.12 5.80 13.09
CA LYS A 600 -1.83 5.18 12.72
C LYS A 600 -1.73 4.74 11.28
N MET A 601 -2.86 4.56 10.60
CA MET A 601 -2.91 4.17 9.19
C MET A 601 -4.14 4.79 8.54
N ILE A 602 -4.06 4.98 7.22
CA ILE A 602 -5.17 5.44 6.37
C ILE A 602 -5.51 4.32 5.38
N VAL A 603 -6.79 4.10 5.09
CA VAL A 603 -7.24 3.31 3.95
C VAL A 603 -8.12 4.16 3.03
N LEU A 604 -7.88 4.04 1.73
CA LEU A 604 -8.64 4.67 0.67
C LEU A 604 -9.64 3.66 0.14
N GLU A 605 -10.91 3.81 0.54
CA GLU A 605 -12.00 2.91 0.15
C GLU A 605 -12.41 3.13 -1.30
N CYS A 606 -12.60 4.40 -1.69
CA CYS A 606 -12.95 4.76 -3.05
C CYS A 606 -11.78 4.45 -4.01
N THR A 607 -12.10 3.83 -5.13
CA THR A 607 -11.16 3.36 -6.17
C THR A 607 -10.52 4.48 -7.00
N GLU A 608 -11.04 5.71 -6.94
CA GLU A 608 -10.45 6.90 -7.56
C GLU A 608 -9.48 7.65 -6.62
N LEU A 609 -9.55 7.42 -5.30
CA LEU A 609 -8.62 8.01 -4.33
C LEU A 609 -7.14 7.53 -4.41
N PRO A 610 -6.76 6.34 -4.92
CA PRO A 610 -5.37 5.88 -4.89
C PRO A 610 -4.40 6.78 -5.69
N HIS A 611 -4.91 7.61 -6.60
CA HIS A 611 -4.16 8.69 -7.25
C HIS A 611 -3.43 9.58 -6.22
N TYR A 612 -4.11 9.93 -5.13
CA TYR A 612 -3.61 10.83 -4.09
C TYR A 612 -2.75 10.12 -3.02
N ALA A 613 -2.65 8.78 -3.05
CA ALA A 613 -2.02 8.01 -1.98
C ALA A 613 -0.56 8.41 -1.72
N ALA A 614 0.20 8.77 -2.76
CA ALA A 614 1.58 9.27 -2.61
C ALA A 614 1.64 10.63 -1.89
N ARG A 615 0.71 11.54 -2.17
CA ARG A 615 0.58 12.82 -1.48
C ARG A 615 0.16 12.60 -0.03
N LEU A 616 -0.85 11.77 0.21
CA LEU A 616 -1.38 11.50 1.55
C LEU A 616 -0.34 10.91 2.49
N ARG A 617 0.52 9.99 2.02
CA ARG A 617 1.68 9.49 2.78
C ARG A 617 2.64 10.61 3.20
N ARG A 618 2.92 11.57 2.30
CA ARG A 618 3.83 12.69 2.57
C ARG A 618 3.29 13.68 3.60
N VAL A 619 1.99 14.03 3.54
CA VAL A 619 1.40 15.02 4.45
C VAL A 619 1.06 14.43 5.82
N SER A 620 0.63 13.17 5.87
CA SER A 620 0.29 12.51 7.14
C SER A 620 1.48 11.88 7.86
N GLY A 621 2.52 11.47 7.11
CA GLY A 621 3.58 10.59 7.62
C GLY A 621 3.10 9.16 7.94
N LEU A 622 1.86 8.81 7.58
CA LEU A 622 1.24 7.51 7.90
C LEU A 622 1.25 6.55 6.71
N PRO A 623 1.25 5.23 6.94
CA PRO A 623 0.95 4.24 5.92
C PRO A 623 -0.45 4.46 5.34
N VAL A 624 -0.54 4.48 4.01
CA VAL A 624 -1.81 4.59 3.26
C VAL A 624 -2.00 3.30 2.48
N LEU A 625 -3.12 2.61 2.69
CA LEU A 625 -3.52 1.40 1.98
C LEU A 625 -4.67 1.71 1.02
N ASP A 626 -4.72 0.97 -0.08
CA ASP A 626 -5.71 1.14 -1.15
C ASP A 626 -5.91 -0.21 -1.87
N LEU A 627 -6.83 -0.25 -2.84
CA LEU A 627 -7.10 -1.48 -3.60
C LEU A 627 -5.89 -1.93 -4.44
N VAL A 628 -5.09 -0.97 -4.93
CA VAL A 628 -3.89 -1.25 -5.72
C VAL A 628 -2.83 -1.96 -4.87
N THR A 629 -2.68 -1.54 -3.61
CA THR A 629 -1.85 -2.16 -2.59
C THR A 629 -2.29 -3.60 -2.32
N CYS A 630 -3.61 -3.84 -2.18
CA CYS A 630 -4.17 -5.18 -1.99
C CYS A 630 -3.90 -6.11 -3.19
N ALA A 631 -4.19 -5.63 -4.40
CA ALA A 631 -3.99 -6.40 -5.63
C ALA A 631 -2.51 -6.73 -5.86
N ASN A 632 -1.60 -5.77 -5.64
CA ASN A 632 -0.16 -5.98 -5.74
C ASN A 632 0.37 -6.94 -4.67
N PHE A 633 -0.20 -6.95 -3.46
CA PHE A 633 0.13 -7.93 -2.42
C PHE A 633 -0.22 -9.36 -2.86
N PHE A 634 -1.47 -9.60 -3.31
CA PHE A 634 -1.87 -10.92 -3.79
C PHE A 634 -1.09 -11.34 -5.04
N ALA A 635 -0.84 -10.42 -5.99
CA ALA A 635 0.02 -10.66 -7.13
C ALA A 635 1.42 -11.17 -6.72
N LYS A 636 2.07 -10.50 -5.75
CA LYS A 636 3.40 -10.88 -5.25
C LYS A 636 3.44 -12.23 -4.51
N VAL A 637 2.37 -12.58 -3.79
CA VAL A 637 2.30 -13.85 -3.03
C VAL A 637 1.95 -15.04 -3.92
N LEU A 638 0.99 -14.87 -4.83
CA LEU A 638 0.38 -15.95 -5.61
C LEU A 638 1.16 -16.26 -6.89
N VAL A 639 1.67 -15.21 -7.54
CA VAL A 639 2.34 -15.31 -8.84
C VAL A 639 3.84 -15.13 -8.69
N GLY A 640 4.27 -14.09 -7.96
CA GLY A 640 5.67 -13.76 -7.74
C GLY A 640 6.02 -12.35 -8.18
N SER A 641 7.26 -12.14 -8.64
CA SER A 641 7.74 -10.82 -9.09
C SER A 641 7.35 -10.53 -10.54
N PHE A 642 6.80 -9.33 -10.78
CA PHE A 642 6.29 -8.85 -12.08
C PHE A 642 7.19 -7.80 -12.74
#